data_AF-A0A937UAU3-F1
#
_entry.id   AF-A0A937UAU3-F1
#
_cell.length_a   1.000
_cell.length_b   1.000
_cell.length_c   1.000
_cell.angle_alpha   90.00
_cell.angle_beta   90.00
_cell.angle_gamma   90.00
#
_symmetry.space_group_name_H-M   'P 1'
#
loop_
_entity.id
_entity.type
_entity.pdbx_description
1 polymer ?
#
loop_
_entity_poly.entity_id
_entity_poly.type
_entity_poly.pdbx_seq_one_letter_code
_entity_poly.pdbx_strand_id
1 'polypeptide(L)'
;METARKDILNKSLRAGSALILTVVLTSLLAIIGVLFVMVSRVDKMATSAISENKSLNLAVETVVAKISQELVLDVPGMTDPNSPADPNSPPALIEEYYDYPDVNNLWLASLEPYESGGNYYWRQISQLYFASDPNLGLQAAIVPDYQDPAVIGQTVIADADGDGVGDSQWVIVPDISSSKGKPIYAAVRIIDNAAMLNANTALKLDLSDPNTPARDIGGSRQSQISFLALAGRPGLPHAVTEETDLLAARASSGRGVDPLNVRAYEESVTWRYGEPNMPYTPFDMSDELELRYRFLLNHPDIDTRLEAWGGEFRTPALTTPIALSRNPDVSRRQDDNARNLAQWSKRAQDPFDQNYAYRHIATTYNMDRIISPAGSILNAGKMVNVNLADESMLHAAIRRALLENDPNTLRAERVAAQLAVNIVDLRDRDERVTVLSVGSEVFYGLEAQPFISEIAINISEANADVSANNHFAVELYNPFDTDIGLSDFRLELRDPNNIIVSTISLAGNVIADGSRFVITSGSGASSEFGAAGLMSIGGGREDPNLVLAAYVPVPDSDPPQYVLDERYDVYLMRRVLASELYLDKQQTDDAWFDWNASKNLTQSYARPDNDWNIVYQDFATANNTLGTANGLTGTRRNYNLASSLGDFICVGDIARALTVAPSTDPNDMIGIKLSAEPREEFVRLDLRNPTATDVFQYLTVIDPTDHGHPQYETRIKGRVNVNTAPWYVIAQLPWMPPAIAQAIVAYRDTIAGAFESTGELLHVPEMGYYADDPAQVSVDLDRFPDLTPGDGATSDFEERDVIFCRLSNLATVRSDVFTAYILVRIGTDGPQKRVVAILDRSQVTSTAGKVKILALHPVPDPR
;
A
#
# COMPACT_ATOMS: atom_id res chain seq x y z
N MET A 1 7.28 78.16 -103.14
CA MET A 1 6.97 77.17 -104.19
C MET A 1 8.21 76.32 -104.41
N GLU A 2 8.20 74.99 -104.45
CA GLU A 2 7.14 73.99 -104.40
C GLU A 2 7.87 72.64 -104.53
N THR A 3 8.00 71.87 -103.44
CA THR A 3 7.22 70.65 -103.16
C THR A 3 7.32 69.55 -104.22
N ALA A 4 8.38 68.75 -104.13
CA ALA A 4 8.46 67.42 -104.76
C ALA A 4 8.47 66.33 -103.67
N ARG A 5 7.39 65.56 -103.74
CA ARG A 5 6.97 64.31 -103.10
C ARG A 5 8.09 63.24 -102.96
N LYS A 6 8.08 62.54 -101.81
CA LYS A 6 8.73 61.25 -101.42
C LYS A 6 10.07 61.33 -100.69
N ASP A 7 10.03 61.03 -99.39
CA ASP A 7 11.12 60.61 -98.49
C ASP A 7 10.42 60.25 -97.15
N ILE A 8 10.57 59.13 -96.42
CA ILE A 8 11.58 58.09 -96.27
C ILE A 8 10.86 56.86 -95.71
N LEU A 9 10.90 55.74 -96.44
CA LEU A 9 10.50 54.40 -95.97
C LEU A 9 11.61 53.44 -96.41
N ASN A 10 12.72 53.46 -95.67
CA ASN A 10 13.72 52.38 -95.63
C ASN A 10 14.81 52.73 -94.61
N LYS A 11 14.62 52.30 -93.35
CA LYS A 11 15.70 52.20 -92.36
C LYS A 11 16.17 50.75 -92.35
N SER A 12 17.44 50.53 -92.68
CA SER A 12 18.09 49.23 -92.52
C SER A 12 18.09 48.79 -91.06
N LEU A 13 17.58 47.59 -90.80
CA LEU A 13 17.65 46.94 -89.50
C LEU A 13 19.11 46.53 -89.22
N ARG A 14 19.62 46.99 -88.08
CA ARG A 14 21.00 46.78 -87.60
C ARG A 14 21.20 45.32 -87.15
N ALA A 15 22.35 44.74 -87.49
CA ALA A 15 22.81 43.41 -87.08
C ALA A 15 22.95 43.19 -85.56
N GLY A 16 22.77 44.21 -84.72
CA GLY A 16 22.82 44.11 -83.25
C GLY A 16 21.52 43.61 -82.58
N SER A 17 20.36 43.66 -83.25
CA SER A 17 19.07 43.26 -82.66
C SER A 17 18.86 41.74 -82.62
N ALA A 18 19.31 41.03 -83.66
CA ALA A 18 19.19 39.59 -83.74
C ALA A 18 20.05 38.86 -82.70
N LEU A 19 21.28 39.35 -82.46
CA LEU A 19 22.22 38.72 -81.52
C LEU A 19 21.78 38.89 -80.05
N ILE A 20 21.20 40.06 -79.71
CA ILE A 20 20.59 40.29 -78.40
C ILE A 20 19.35 39.40 -78.21
N LEU A 21 18.51 39.27 -79.23
CA LEU A 21 17.35 38.36 -79.18
C LEU A 21 17.77 36.92 -78.92
N THR A 22 18.79 36.41 -79.62
CA THR A 22 19.27 35.03 -79.44
C THR A 22 19.83 34.83 -78.04
N VAL A 23 20.66 35.75 -77.53
CA VAL A 23 21.25 35.66 -76.18
C VAL A 23 20.16 35.72 -75.09
N VAL A 24 19.16 36.60 -75.26
CA VAL A 24 18.04 36.69 -74.32
C VAL A 24 17.20 35.42 -74.37
N LEU A 25 16.90 34.87 -75.56
CA LEU A 25 16.13 33.63 -75.69
C LEU A 25 16.87 32.42 -75.10
N THR A 26 18.17 32.28 -75.38
CA THR A 26 18.98 31.18 -74.82
C THR A 26 19.16 31.30 -73.32
N SER A 27 19.31 32.52 -72.80
CA SER A 27 19.37 32.75 -71.34
C SER A 27 18.03 32.45 -70.68
N LEU A 28 16.91 32.82 -71.30
CA LEU A 28 15.57 32.52 -70.79
C LEU A 28 15.29 31.02 -70.80
N LEU A 29 15.66 30.32 -71.88
CA LEU A 29 15.58 28.86 -71.98
C LEU A 29 16.47 28.15 -70.96
N ALA A 30 17.69 28.66 -70.72
CA ALA A 30 18.57 28.14 -69.68
C ALA A 30 18.00 28.34 -68.27
N ILE A 31 17.43 29.51 -67.98
CA ILE A 31 16.76 29.80 -66.70
C ILE A 31 15.56 28.88 -66.49
N ILE A 32 14.72 28.70 -67.52
CA ILE A 32 13.58 27.78 -67.48
C ILE A 32 14.05 26.33 -67.27
N GLY A 33 15.12 25.91 -67.96
CA GLY A 33 15.71 24.58 -67.79
C GLY A 33 16.25 24.34 -66.38
N VAL A 34 16.93 25.32 -65.79
CA VAL A 34 17.43 25.25 -64.41
C VAL A 34 16.28 25.24 -63.40
N LEU A 35 15.23 26.03 -63.63
CA LEU A 35 14.00 26.01 -62.81
C LEU A 35 13.33 24.65 -62.83
N PHE A 36 13.19 24.02 -64.01
CA PHE A 36 12.63 22.67 -64.11
C PHE A 36 13.47 21.62 -63.37
N VAL A 37 14.81 21.70 -63.47
CA VAL A 37 15.70 20.80 -62.74
C VAL A 37 15.59 21.03 -61.23
N MET A 38 15.52 22.29 -60.77
CA MET A 38 15.31 22.61 -59.35
C MET A 38 13.97 22.10 -58.85
N VAL A 39 12.87 22.35 -59.56
CA VAL A 39 11.53 21.86 -59.20
C VAL A 39 11.54 20.32 -59.14
N SER A 40 12.11 19.64 -60.13
CA SER A 40 12.21 18.18 -60.11
C SER A 40 13.05 17.63 -58.94
N ARG A 41 14.12 18.34 -58.54
CA ARG A 41 14.91 17.99 -57.35
C ARG A 41 14.12 18.21 -56.08
N VAL A 42 13.43 19.33 -55.95
CA VAL A 42 12.57 19.65 -54.79
C VAL A 42 11.45 18.62 -54.67
N ASP A 43 10.76 18.31 -55.77
CA ASP A 43 9.70 17.28 -55.80
C ASP A 43 10.24 15.91 -55.40
N LYS A 44 11.42 15.53 -55.89
CA LYS A 44 12.09 14.28 -55.52
C LYS A 44 12.50 14.27 -54.04
N MET A 45 13.01 15.38 -53.51
CA MET A 45 13.38 15.52 -52.10
C MET A 45 12.14 15.47 -51.20
N ALA A 46 11.06 16.17 -51.55
CA ALA A 46 9.80 16.15 -50.83
C ALA A 46 9.18 14.74 -50.82
N THR A 47 9.15 14.06 -51.98
CA THR A 47 8.67 12.68 -52.07
C THR A 47 9.51 11.71 -51.25
N SER A 48 10.84 11.86 -51.25
CA SER A 48 11.74 11.05 -50.41
C SER A 48 11.50 11.29 -48.93
N ALA A 49 11.36 12.56 -48.51
CA ALA A 49 11.10 12.93 -47.12
C ALA A 49 9.75 12.39 -46.62
N ILE A 50 8.71 12.43 -47.46
CA ILE A 50 7.39 11.84 -47.15
C ILE A 50 7.51 10.32 -46.97
N SER A 51 8.23 9.64 -47.88
CA SER A 51 8.42 8.18 -47.81
C SER A 51 9.23 7.75 -46.58
N GLU A 52 10.27 8.51 -46.23
CA GLU A 52 11.09 8.30 -45.04
C GLU A 52 10.29 8.56 -43.76
N ASN A 53 9.54 9.65 -43.68
CA ASN A 53 8.65 9.94 -42.55
C ASN A 53 7.60 8.84 -42.36
N LYS A 54 6.98 8.35 -43.45
CA LYS A 54 6.06 7.21 -43.39
C LYS A 54 6.75 5.94 -42.84
N SER A 55 7.99 5.69 -43.25
CA SER A 55 8.76 4.53 -42.76
C SER A 55 9.11 4.67 -41.27
N LEU A 56 9.44 5.89 -40.81
CA LEU A 56 9.67 6.19 -39.39
C LEU A 56 8.39 6.06 -38.54
N ASN A 57 7.23 6.46 -39.06
CA ASN A 57 5.95 6.29 -38.36
C ASN A 57 5.60 4.81 -38.19
N LEU A 58 5.77 4.00 -39.25
CA LEU A 58 5.58 2.56 -39.17
C LEU A 58 6.55 1.91 -38.17
N ALA A 59 7.80 2.38 -38.12
CA ALA A 59 8.78 1.93 -37.13
C ALA A 59 8.32 2.24 -35.70
N VAL A 60 7.85 3.46 -35.43
CA VAL A 60 7.28 3.84 -34.12
C VAL A 60 6.10 2.94 -33.77
N GLU A 61 5.14 2.76 -34.68
CA GLU A 61 3.96 1.90 -34.46
C GLU A 61 4.37 0.46 -34.14
N THR A 62 5.39 -0.06 -34.82
CA THR A 62 5.93 -1.42 -34.58
C THR A 62 6.55 -1.54 -33.19
N VAL A 63 7.36 -0.54 -32.78
CA VAL A 63 7.97 -0.52 -31.44
C VAL A 63 6.90 -0.40 -30.36
N VAL A 64 5.92 0.51 -30.52
CA VAL A 64 4.81 0.67 -29.56
C VAL A 64 3.98 -0.60 -29.46
N ALA A 65 3.73 -1.30 -30.58
CA ALA A 65 3.04 -2.57 -30.57
C ALA A 65 3.82 -3.65 -29.80
N LYS A 66 5.16 -3.69 -29.95
CA LYS A 66 6.01 -4.60 -29.18
C LYS A 66 5.98 -4.28 -27.67
N ILE A 67 6.10 -3.00 -27.29
CA ILE A 67 5.97 -2.59 -25.88
C ILE A 67 4.60 -2.99 -25.33
N SER A 68 3.54 -2.75 -26.10
CA SER A 68 2.19 -3.12 -25.70
C SER A 68 2.02 -4.62 -25.49
N GLN A 69 2.73 -5.44 -26.27
CA GLN A 69 2.74 -6.89 -26.10
C GLN A 69 3.43 -7.29 -24.79
N GLU A 70 4.60 -6.75 -24.48
CA GLU A 70 5.30 -7.02 -23.21
C GLU A 70 4.42 -6.65 -22.02
N LEU A 71 3.86 -5.44 -22.01
CA LEU A 71 2.99 -4.96 -20.92
C LEU A 71 1.71 -5.78 -20.72
N VAL A 72 1.21 -6.47 -21.77
CA VAL A 72 0.05 -7.37 -21.68
C VAL A 72 0.45 -8.71 -21.06
N LEU A 73 1.62 -9.24 -21.41
CA LEU A 73 2.12 -10.51 -20.92
C LEU A 73 2.52 -10.42 -19.44
N ASP A 74 3.07 -9.27 -19.04
CA ASP A 74 3.52 -8.94 -17.68
C ASP A 74 2.37 -8.67 -16.67
N VAL A 75 1.10 -8.94 -17.03
CA VAL A 75 0.00 -8.86 -16.06
C VAL A 75 -0.16 -10.21 -15.35
N PRO A 76 -0.21 -10.24 -13.99
CA PRO A 76 -0.38 -11.48 -13.26
C PRO A 76 -1.62 -12.27 -13.70
N GLY A 77 -1.46 -13.60 -13.82
CA GLY A 77 -2.56 -14.51 -14.19
C GLY A 77 -2.93 -14.53 -15.68
N MET A 78 -2.09 -13.99 -16.58
CA MET A 78 -2.34 -13.97 -18.03
C MET A 78 -1.91 -15.25 -18.79
N THR A 79 -1.34 -16.26 -18.13
CA THR A 79 -0.88 -17.50 -18.80
C THR A 79 -1.94 -18.62 -18.86
N ASP A 80 -1.73 -19.58 -19.77
CA ASP A 80 -2.73 -20.45 -20.43
C ASP A 80 -3.85 -21.03 -19.50
N PRO A 81 -5.14 -20.74 -19.77
CA PRO A 81 -6.28 -21.32 -19.05
C PRO A 81 -6.43 -22.85 -19.19
N ASN A 82 -5.59 -23.52 -19.99
CA ASN A 82 -5.56 -24.97 -20.15
C ASN A 82 -4.49 -25.70 -19.32
N SER A 83 -3.74 -24.99 -18.46
CA SER A 83 -2.99 -25.68 -17.39
C SER A 83 -4.02 -26.32 -16.45
N PRO A 84 -3.97 -27.64 -16.18
CA PRO A 84 -4.96 -28.30 -15.32
C PRO A 84 -4.93 -27.65 -13.94
N ALA A 85 -5.89 -26.77 -13.67
CA ALA A 85 -6.09 -26.16 -12.37
C ALA A 85 -6.52 -27.26 -11.40
N ASP A 86 -5.57 -27.75 -10.61
CA ASP A 86 -5.93 -28.34 -9.31
C ASP A 86 -6.26 -27.17 -8.37
N PRO A 87 -7.51 -27.05 -7.87
CA PRO A 87 -7.89 -25.99 -6.93
C PRO A 87 -7.13 -26.05 -5.59
N ASN A 88 -6.37 -27.13 -5.34
CA ASN A 88 -5.55 -27.31 -4.14
C ASN A 88 -4.03 -27.28 -4.40
N SER A 89 -3.59 -27.05 -5.65
CA SER A 89 -2.17 -26.88 -5.97
C SER A 89 -1.82 -25.38 -6.14
N PRO A 90 -0.62 -24.93 -5.73
CA PRO A 90 -0.16 -23.59 -6.09
C PRO A 90 -0.11 -23.48 -7.62
N PRO A 91 -0.67 -22.42 -8.24
CA PRO A 91 -0.45 -22.19 -9.65
C PRO A 91 1.05 -22.06 -9.88
N ALA A 92 1.58 -22.65 -10.95
CA ALA A 92 2.88 -22.21 -11.44
C ALA A 92 2.67 -20.75 -11.89
N LEU A 93 3.06 -19.79 -11.05
CA LEU A 93 3.15 -18.39 -11.43
C LEU A 93 4.20 -18.34 -12.54
N ILE A 94 3.75 -18.15 -13.78
CA ILE A 94 4.66 -18.02 -14.93
C ILE A 94 5.18 -16.57 -15.02
N GLU A 95 4.42 -15.61 -14.48
CA GLU A 95 4.74 -14.17 -14.43
C GLU A 95 4.73 -13.71 -12.96
N GLU A 96 5.69 -12.89 -12.60
CA GLU A 96 5.85 -12.26 -11.30
C GLU A 96 4.73 -11.27 -10.98
N TYR A 97 4.53 -11.01 -9.68
CA TYR A 97 3.49 -10.09 -9.23
C TYR A 97 3.94 -8.63 -9.27
N TYR A 98 5.24 -8.34 -9.24
CA TYR A 98 5.81 -7.00 -9.06
C TYR A 98 6.32 -6.36 -10.37
N ASP A 99 6.63 -5.05 -10.32
CA ASP A 99 7.36 -4.33 -11.37
C ASP A 99 8.68 -3.79 -10.80
N TYR A 100 9.83 -4.31 -11.26
CA TYR A 100 11.17 -3.87 -10.85
C TYR A 100 12.19 -4.03 -12.00
N PRO A 101 13.17 -3.15 -12.20
CA PRO A 101 14.15 -3.29 -13.29
C PRO A 101 15.15 -4.44 -13.03
N ASP A 102 14.72 -5.68 -13.28
CA ASP A 102 15.50 -6.92 -13.13
C ASP A 102 15.33 -7.90 -14.32
N VAL A 103 15.75 -9.15 -14.09
CA VAL A 103 15.67 -10.27 -15.04
C VAL A 103 14.25 -10.61 -15.49
N ASN A 104 13.23 -10.28 -14.69
CA ASN A 104 11.83 -10.61 -14.98
C ASN A 104 11.18 -9.45 -15.75
N ASN A 105 11.43 -8.19 -15.37
CA ASN A 105 10.96 -7.02 -16.14
C ASN A 105 12.07 -6.39 -17.01
N LEU A 106 12.69 -7.15 -17.93
CA LEU A 106 13.75 -6.64 -18.84
C LEU A 106 13.32 -5.43 -19.68
N TRP A 107 12.01 -5.28 -19.92
CA TRP A 107 11.45 -4.15 -20.66
C TRP A 107 11.47 -2.85 -19.83
N LEU A 108 11.56 -2.91 -18.50
CA LEU A 108 11.50 -1.76 -17.60
C LEU A 108 12.91 -1.18 -17.35
N ALA A 109 13.04 0.14 -17.39
CA ALA A 109 14.28 0.86 -17.10
C ALA A 109 14.23 1.55 -15.73
N SER A 110 15.41 1.82 -15.17
CA SER A 110 15.54 2.60 -13.93
C SER A 110 15.13 4.06 -14.13
N LEU A 111 14.45 4.63 -13.11
CA LEU A 111 14.03 6.03 -13.15
C LEU A 111 15.22 6.99 -13.00
N GLU A 112 16.14 6.71 -12.08
CA GLU A 112 17.35 7.50 -11.83
C GLU A 112 18.61 6.65 -12.04
N PRO A 113 19.74 7.26 -12.46
CA PRO A 113 21.05 6.62 -12.39
C PRO A 113 21.54 6.51 -10.94
N TYR A 114 22.65 5.80 -10.73
CA TYR A 114 23.38 5.77 -9.46
C TYR A 114 24.88 6.00 -9.67
N GLU A 115 25.56 6.50 -8.64
CA GLU A 115 27.01 6.67 -8.64
C GLU A 115 27.73 5.44 -8.06
N SER A 116 28.75 4.96 -8.74
CA SER A 116 29.67 3.93 -8.24
C SER A 116 31.08 4.14 -8.78
N GLY A 117 32.06 4.18 -7.87
CA GLY A 117 33.47 4.33 -8.24
C GLY A 117 33.78 5.59 -9.06
N GLY A 118 33.06 6.70 -8.81
CA GLY A 118 33.20 7.97 -9.55
C GLY A 118 32.65 7.96 -10.97
N ASN A 119 31.89 6.92 -11.34
CA ASN A 119 31.16 6.82 -12.59
C ASN A 119 29.66 6.70 -12.29
N TYR A 120 28.84 6.96 -13.31
CA TYR A 120 27.39 6.95 -13.20
C TYR A 120 26.82 5.81 -14.05
N TYR A 121 25.85 5.09 -13.52
CA TYR A 121 25.29 3.91 -14.16
C TYR A 121 23.76 3.91 -14.08
N TRP A 122 23.13 3.44 -15.14
CA TRP A 122 21.76 2.96 -15.09
C TRP A 122 21.80 1.50 -14.61
N ARG A 123 21.04 1.18 -13.56
CA ARG A 123 20.94 -0.22 -13.08
C ARG A 123 20.43 -1.12 -14.20
N GLN A 124 19.37 -0.69 -14.87
CA GLN A 124 18.83 -1.37 -16.05
C GLN A 124 18.30 -0.35 -17.07
N ILE A 125 18.43 -0.72 -18.35
CA ILE A 125 17.79 -0.06 -19.49
C ILE A 125 16.77 -1.01 -20.12
N SER A 126 15.79 -0.48 -20.86
CA SER A 126 14.75 -1.29 -21.50
C SER A 126 15.30 -2.16 -22.63
N GLN A 127 14.99 -3.46 -22.59
CA GLN A 127 15.41 -4.45 -23.56
C GLN A 127 14.20 -5.19 -24.16
N LEU A 128 13.81 -4.82 -25.39
CA LEU A 128 12.60 -5.37 -26.03
C LEU A 128 12.84 -6.55 -26.99
N TYR A 129 14.07 -6.69 -27.53
CA TYR A 129 14.34 -7.58 -28.68
C TYR A 129 15.43 -8.62 -28.44
N PHE A 130 16.23 -8.48 -27.39
CA PHE A 130 17.32 -9.41 -27.04
C PHE A 130 17.48 -9.45 -25.53
N ALA A 131 17.76 -10.63 -24.98
CA ALA A 131 18.19 -10.78 -23.60
C ALA A 131 19.69 -10.48 -23.52
N SER A 132 20.07 -9.38 -22.89
CA SER A 132 21.43 -9.20 -22.35
C SER A 132 21.41 -9.42 -20.84
N ASP A 133 22.57 -9.67 -20.23
CA ASP A 133 22.66 -9.85 -18.78
C ASP A 133 22.25 -8.55 -18.08
N PRO A 134 21.12 -8.51 -17.35
CA PRO A 134 20.63 -7.29 -16.70
C PRO A 134 21.56 -6.78 -15.61
N ASN A 135 22.52 -7.60 -15.16
CA ASN A 135 23.50 -7.22 -14.14
C ASN A 135 24.65 -6.34 -14.68
N LEU A 136 24.74 -6.13 -15.99
CA LEU A 136 25.72 -5.23 -16.62
C LEU A 136 25.11 -3.83 -16.77
N GLY A 137 24.93 -3.12 -15.66
CA GLY A 137 24.42 -1.74 -15.66
C GLY A 137 25.08 -0.87 -16.73
N LEU A 138 24.29 -0.03 -17.41
CA LEU A 138 24.77 0.81 -18.51
C LEU A 138 25.47 2.03 -17.94
N GLN A 139 26.77 2.20 -18.20
CA GLN A 139 27.48 3.43 -17.84
C GLN A 139 26.88 4.62 -18.59
N ALA A 140 26.39 5.62 -17.85
CA ALA A 140 25.90 6.86 -18.42
C ALA A 140 27.05 7.63 -19.07
N ALA A 141 26.82 8.13 -20.27
CA ALA A 141 27.82 8.88 -21.03
C ALA A 141 27.15 9.97 -21.88
N ILE A 142 27.84 11.09 -22.06
CA ILE A 142 27.40 12.15 -22.98
C ILE A 142 27.52 11.62 -24.41
N VAL A 143 26.42 11.56 -25.16
CA VAL A 143 26.38 11.02 -26.52
C VAL A 143 26.07 12.11 -27.56
N PRO A 144 26.63 11.99 -28.78
CA PRO A 144 26.21 12.86 -29.87
C PRO A 144 24.83 12.41 -30.40
N ASP A 145 23.98 13.37 -30.73
CA ASP A 145 22.65 13.11 -31.30
C ASP A 145 22.70 12.26 -32.59
N TYR A 146 23.71 12.47 -33.44
CA TYR A 146 24.05 11.58 -34.56
C TYR A 146 25.38 10.88 -34.29
N GLN A 147 25.31 9.57 -34.01
CA GLN A 147 26.46 8.68 -33.85
C GLN A 147 26.94 8.13 -35.21
N ASP A 148 28.24 7.84 -35.30
CA ASP A 148 28.90 7.39 -36.54
C ASP A 148 28.27 6.09 -37.08
N PRO A 149 27.88 6.08 -38.36
CA PRO A 149 27.30 4.92 -39.02
C PRO A 149 28.07 3.60 -38.92
N ALA A 150 29.40 3.65 -38.78
CA ALA A 150 30.23 2.44 -38.69
C ALA A 150 30.09 1.71 -37.34
N VAL A 151 29.51 2.37 -36.33
CA VAL A 151 29.48 1.90 -34.94
C VAL A 151 28.11 1.34 -34.55
N ILE A 152 27.01 1.75 -35.21
CA ILE A 152 25.63 1.37 -34.84
C ILE A 152 25.38 -0.13 -35.11
N GLY A 153 25.75 -0.95 -34.11
CA GLY A 153 25.33 -2.34 -33.93
C GLY A 153 24.44 -2.49 -32.70
N GLN A 154 23.95 -3.71 -32.45
CA GLN A 154 23.43 -4.08 -31.12
C GLN A 154 24.49 -3.70 -30.08
N THR A 155 24.10 -3.00 -29.01
CA THR A 155 24.94 -2.55 -27.87
C THR A 155 25.62 -1.17 -27.94
N VAL A 156 25.30 -0.31 -28.92
CA VAL A 156 25.72 1.11 -28.84
C VAL A 156 24.76 1.90 -27.98
N ILE A 157 25.30 2.62 -27.00
CA ILE A 157 24.53 3.53 -26.14
C ILE A 157 23.83 4.60 -26.98
N ALA A 158 22.56 4.85 -26.68
CA ALA A 158 21.70 5.81 -27.35
C ALA A 158 21.04 6.70 -26.30
N ASP A 159 20.69 7.92 -26.70
CA ASP A 159 19.93 8.88 -25.92
C ASP A 159 18.50 8.88 -26.47
N ALA A 160 17.60 8.09 -25.87
CA ALA A 160 16.21 7.89 -26.28
C ALA A 160 15.27 9.00 -25.77
N ASP A 161 15.61 9.67 -24.68
CA ASP A 161 14.85 10.83 -24.18
C ASP A 161 15.26 12.16 -24.83
N GLY A 162 16.49 12.31 -25.31
CA GLY A 162 17.03 13.48 -26.00
C GLY A 162 17.71 14.52 -25.10
N ASP A 163 18.09 14.17 -23.87
CA ASP A 163 18.74 15.07 -22.91
C ASP A 163 20.27 15.23 -23.09
N GLY A 164 20.86 14.43 -23.98
CA GLY A 164 22.29 14.42 -24.31
C GLY A 164 23.10 13.36 -23.55
N VAL A 165 22.48 12.63 -22.63
CA VAL A 165 23.07 11.50 -21.91
C VAL A 165 22.44 10.20 -22.39
N GLY A 166 23.28 9.21 -22.64
CA GLY A 166 22.80 7.90 -23.07
C GLY A 166 22.05 7.16 -21.96
N ASP A 167 20.83 6.73 -22.27
CA ASP A 167 19.86 6.11 -21.37
C ASP A 167 19.29 4.78 -21.91
N SER A 168 19.71 4.41 -23.12
CA SER A 168 19.19 3.30 -23.91
C SER A 168 20.29 2.69 -24.78
N GLN A 169 19.95 1.67 -25.57
CA GLN A 169 20.84 1.13 -26.59
C GLN A 169 20.14 0.97 -27.94
N TRP A 170 20.89 1.13 -29.03
CA TRP A 170 20.41 0.84 -30.37
C TRP A 170 20.23 -0.66 -30.60
N VAL A 171 19.08 -1.01 -31.15
CA VAL A 171 18.71 -2.36 -31.57
C VAL A 171 18.09 -2.32 -32.96
N ILE A 172 18.32 -3.37 -33.75
CA ILE A 172 17.68 -3.53 -35.05
C ILE A 172 16.27 -4.05 -34.80
N VAL A 173 15.26 -3.36 -35.34
CA VAL A 173 13.87 -3.83 -35.29
C VAL A 173 13.73 -4.99 -36.29
N PRO A 174 13.35 -6.20 -35.85
CA PRO A 174 13.26 -7.37 -36.71
C PRO A 174 12.15 -7.22 -37.75
N ASP A 175 12.32 -7.88 -38.90
CA ASP A 175 11.31 -8.05 -39.95
C ASP A 175 10.72 -6.76 -40.57
N ILE A 176 11.31 -5.60 -40.29
CA ILE A 176 10.95 -4.31 -40.89
C ILE A 176 12.14 -3.66 -41.57
N SER A 177 11.90 -3.08 -42.74
CA SER A 177 12.88 -2.26 -43.46
C SER A 177 12.19 -1.07 -44.09
N SER A 178 12.97 -0.03 -44.36
CA SER A 178 12.47 1.13 -45.11
C SER A 178 12.08 0.75 -46.54
N SER A 179 11.31 1.62 -47.20
CA SER A 179 11.02 1.52 -48.64
C SER A 179 12.23 1.34 -49.57
N LYS A 180 13.44 1.63 -49.08
CA LYS A 180 14.73 1.49 -49.79
C LYS A 180 15.53 0.25 -49.35
N GLY A 181 14.95 -0.64 -48.55
CA GLY A 181 15.60 -1.85 -48.02
C GLY A 181 16.62 -1.59 -46.92
N LYS A 182 16.76 -0.36 -46.40
CA LYS A 182 17.60 -0.08 -45.23
C LYS A 182 16.95 -0.64 -43.94
N PRO A 183 17.72 -1.20 -43.00
CA PRO A 183 17.21 -1.65 -41.70
C PRO A 183 16.67 -0.48 -40.88
N ILE A 184 15.79 -0.77 -39.93
CA ILE A 184 15.28 0.19 -38.95
C ILE A 184 15.97 -0.08 -37.61
N TYR A 185 16.46 0.97 -36.98
CA TYR A 185 17.01 0.92 -35.62
C TYR A 185 16.04 1.59 -34.66
N ALA A 186 15.96 1.07 -33.43
CA ALA A 186 15.24 1.67 -32.32
C ALA A 186 16.12 1.76 -31.08
N ALA A 187 15.89 2.75 -30.24
CA ALA A 187 16.35 2.83 -28.87
C ALA A 187 15.16 3.24 -28.01
N VAL A 188 14.98 2.56 -26.88
CA VAL A 188 13.77 2.70 -26.06
C VAL A 188 14.16 2.76 -24.58
N ARG A 189 13.51 3.65 -23.85
CA ARG A 189 13.51 3.71 -22.39
C ARG A 189 12.08 3.77 -21.89
N ILE A 190 11.69 2.79 -21.07
CA ILE A 190 10.36 2.68 -20.45
C ILE A 190 10.53 2.88 -18.96
N ILE A 191 9.88 3.89 -18.40
CA ILE A 191 9.90 4.19 -16.97
C ILE A 191 8.52 4.04 -16.36
N ASP A 192 8.50 3.71 -15.08
CA ASP A 192 7.30 3.52 -14.28
C ASP A 192 6.74 4.86 -13.76
N ASN A 193 5.47 5.17 -14.06
CA ASN A 193 4.80 6.37 -13.53
C ASN A 193 4.39 6.26 -12.05
N ALA A 194 4.26 5.06 -11.48
CA ALA A 194 4.06 4.84 -10.05
C ALA A 194 5.35 5.07 -9.24
N ALA A 195 6.52 5.15 -9.88
CA ALA A 195 7.77 5.57 -9.25
C ALA A 195 7.78 7.07 -8.86
N MET A 196 6.74 7.82 -9.22
CA MET A 196 6.63 9.28 -9.11
C MET A 196 5.43 9.69 -8.26
N LEU A 197 5.48 10.91 -7.72
CA LEU A 197 4.37 11.49 -6.98
C LEU A 197 3.32 12.10 -7.92
N ASN A 198 2.06 11.74 -7.71
CA ASN A 198 0.97 12.20 -8.55
C ASN A 198 0.38 13.53 -8.06
N ALA A 199 0.56 14.57 -8.88
CA ALA A 199 0.12 15.93 -8.64
C ALA A 199 -1.40 16.14 -8.61
N ASN A 200 -2.20 15.14 -8.94
CA ASN A 200 -3.66 15.16 -8.85
C ASN A 200 -4.23 14.39 -7.67
N THR A 201 -3.43 13.54 -7.01
CA THR A 201 -3.91 12.69 -5.90
C THR A 201 -3.25 13.04 -4.57
N ALA A 202 -1.97 13.39 -4.59
CA ALA A 202 -1.16 13.66 -3.40
C ALA A 202 -1.31 15.12 -2.93
N LEU A 203 -1.13 15.40 -1.64
CA LEU A 203 -1.19 16.75 -1.07
C LEU A 203 -0.22 16.91 0.10
N LYS A 204 -0.62 16.51 1.31
CA LYS A 204 0.14 16.59 2.57
C LYS A 204 -0.49 15.68 3.62
N LEU A 205 0.31 15.22 4.58
CA LEU A 205 -0.17 14.71 5.86
C LEU A 205 -0.33 15.89 6.84
N ASP A 206 -1.55 16.16 7.28
CA ASP A 206 -1.83 17.23 8.25
C ASP A 206 -2.09 16.63 9.64
N LEU A 207 -1.22 16.97 10.60
CA LEU A 207 -1.28 16.50 11.99
C LEU A 207 -1.58 17.64 12.96
N SER A 208 -2.05 18.79 12.46
CA SER A 208 -2.23 20.00 13.27
C SER A 208 -3.45 19.94 14.21
N ASP A 209 -4.49 19.19 13.84
CA ASP A 209 -5.65 18.94 14.70
C ASP A 209 -5.52 17.58 15.41
N PRO A 210 -5.29 17.56 16.73
CA PRO A 210 -5.15 16.32 17.51
C PRO A 210 -6.46 15.52 17.62
N ASN A 211 -7.61 16.09 17.23
CA ASN A 211 -8.91 15.40 17.26
C ASN A 211 -9.29 14.83 15.88
N THR A 212 -8.39 14.90 14.90
CA THR A 212 -8.66 14.36 13.56
C THR A 212 -8.94 12.86 13.64
N PRO A 213 -10.03 12.36 13.02
CA PRO A 213 -10.34 10.93 13.05
C PRO A 213 -9.20 10.09 12.48
N ALA A 214 -8.98 8.89 13.03
CA ALA A 214 -7.93 7.98 12.57
C ALA A 214 -7.96 7.70 11.07
N ARG A 215 -9.16 7.52 10.52
CA ARG A 215 -9.39 7.34 9.08
C ARG A 215 -9.03 8.55 8.20
N ASP A 216 -8.66 9.68 8.77
CA ASP A 216 -8.30 10.91 8.04
C ASP A 216 -6.79 11.16 8.06
N ILE A 217 -6.03 10.47 8.93
CA ILE A 217 -4.57 10.60 9.08
C ILE A 217 -3.82 9.25 9.17
N GLY A 218 -4.56 8.14 9.09
CA GLY A 218 -4.05 6.79 9.30
C GLY A 218 -3.61 6.03 8.05
N GLY A 219 -3.29 6.70 6.94
CA GLY A 219 -2.82 6.04 5.71
C GLY A 219 -3.88 5.63 4.71
N SER A 220 -5.13 6.00 4.93
CA SER A 220 -6.31 5.60 4.14
C SER A 220 -6.53 6.40 2.85
N ARG A 221 -5.83 7.54 2.66
CA ARG A 221 -6.12 8.48 1.56
C ARG A 221 -4.86 8.89 0.81
N GLN A 222 -4.92 8.88 -0.52
CA GLN A 222 -3.80 9.28 -1.37
C GLN A 222 -3.34 10.72 -1.15
N SER A 223 -4.24 11.60 -0.70
CA SER A 223 -3.92 13.00 -0.37
C SER A 223 -2.91 13.14 0.77
N GLN A 224 -2.76 12.10 1.61
CA GLN A 224 -1.80 12.09 2.71
C GLN A 224 -0.35 11.95 2.21
N ILE A 225 -0.14 11.55 0.95
CA ILE A 225 1.19 11.55 0.33
C ILE A 225 1.63 13.01 0.14
N SER A 226 2.83 13.34 0.61
CA SER A 226 3.33 14.72 0.70
C SER A 226 3.87 15.26 -0.64
N PHE A 227 2.98 15.70 -1.53
CA PHE A 227 3.38 16.40 -2.76
C PHE A 227 3.86 17.83 -2.49
N LEU A 228 3.30 18.48 -1.46
CA LEU A 228 3.63 19.86 -1.09
C LEU A 228 5.11 20.03 -0.71
N ALA A 229 5.78 18.97 -0.28
CA ALA A 229 7.22 18.98 -0.04
C ALA A 229 8.05 19.33 -1.28
N LEU A 230 7.53 19.06 -2.50
CA LEU A 230 8.20 19.38 -3.76
C LEU A 230 8.15 20.87 -4.11
N ALA A 231 7.36 21.69 -3.41
CA ALA A 231 7.42 23.15 -3.53
C ALA A 231 8.60 23.76 -2.75
N GLY A 232 9.31 22.95 -1.95
CA GLY A 232 10.54 23.32 -1.26
C GLY A 232 11.65 22.30 -1.49
N ARG A 233 12.74 22.43 -0.73
CA ARG A 233 13.89 21.51 -0.78
C ARG A 233 14.08 20.85 0.59
N PRO A 234 14.78 19.71 0.66
CA PRO A 234 15.17 19.14 1.95
C PRO A 234 15.85 20.18 2.84
N GLY A 235 15.31 20.41 4.04
CA GLY A 235 15.80 21.41 5.00
C GLY A 235 15.40 22.87 4.73
N LEU A 236 14.69 23.16 3.62
CA LEU A 236 14.18 24.48 3.27
C LEU A 236 12.67 24.38 2.98
N PRO A 237 11.80 24.72 3.96
CA PRO A 237 10.36 24.55 3.82
C PRO A 237 9.78 25.44 2.71
N HIS A 238 8.68 24.97 2.12
CA HIS A 238 7.89 25.71 1.14
C HIS A 238 7.24 26.97 1.74
N ALA A 239 6.84 27.92 0.88
CA ALA A 239 6.16 29.13 1.34
C ALA A 239 4.72 28.82 1.82
N VAL A 240 4.23 29.58 2.79
CA VAL A 240 2.90 29.34 3.42
C VAL A 240 1.71 29.42 2.44
N THR A 241 1.88 30.04 1.26
CA THR A 241 0.82 30.14 0.24
C THR A 241 0.77 28.93 -0.69
N GLU A 242 1.83 28.12 -0.77
CA GLU A 242 2.00 27.06 -1.77
C GLU A 242 0.89 26.02 -1.72
N GLU A 243 0.38 25.71 -0.53
CA GLU A 243 -0.76 24.80 -0.38
C GLU A 243 -2.03 25.36 -1.05
N THR A 244 -2.33 26.64 -0.78
CA THR A 244 -3.50 27.31 -1.37
C THR A 244 -3.32 27.48 -2.87
N ASP A 245 -2.10 27.79 -3.32
CA ASP A 245 -1.76 27.96 -4.73
C ASP A 245 -1.89 26.63 -5.51
N LEU A 246 -1.47 25.50 -4.92
CA LEU A 246 -1.66 24.16 -5.51
C LEU A 246 -3.14 23.81 -5.66
N LEU A 247 -3.91 23.98 -4.58
CA LEU A 247 -5.34 23.68 -4.57
C LEU A 247 -6.11 24.59 -5.53
N ALA A 248 -5.74 25.86 -5.61
CA ALA A 248 -6.28 26.80 -6.58
C ALA A 248 -5.90 26.40 -8.02
N ALA A 249 -4.68 25.95 -8.25
CA ALA A 249 -4.28 25.44 -9.56
C ALA A 249 -5.14 24.25 -9.99
N ARG A 250 -5.56 23.37 -9.06
CA ARG A 250 -6.40 22.19 -9.31
C ARG A 250 -7.89 22.51 -9.53
N ALA A 251 -8.33 23.75 -9.38
CA ALA A 251 -9.76 24.12 -9.44
C ALA A 251 -10.03 25.29 -10.39
N SER A 252 -11.23 25.30 -11.02
CA SER A 252 -11.67 26.48 -11.75
C SER A 252 -12.17 27.54 -10.77
N SER A 253 -11.33 28.53 -10.48
CA SER A 253 -11.72 29.68 -9.66
C SER A 253 -12.99 30.36 -10.20
N GLY A 254 -13.96 30.64 -9.32
CA GLY A 254 -15.20 31.35 -9.66
C GLY A 254 -16.35 30.51 -10.25
N ARG A 255 -16.25 29.17 -10.33
CA ARG A 255 -17.34 28.27 -10.79
C ARG A 255 -18.03 27.48 -9.67
N GLY A 256 -18.06 28.02 -8.46
CA GLY A 256 -18.85 27.45 -7.35
C GLY A 256 -18.23 26.23 -6.67
N VAL A 257 -16.91 26.03 -6.81
CA VAL A 257 -16.15 25.01 -6.09
C VAL A 257 -15.20 25.70 -5.13
N ASP A 258 -15.12 25.18 -3.90
CA ASP A 258 -14.14 25.61 -2.91
C ASP A 258 -12.86 24.77 -3.07
N PRO A 259 -11.74 25.34 -3.53
CA PRO A 259 -10.48 24.60 -3.68
C PRO A 259 -9.93 24.10 -2.33
N LEU A 260 -10.32 24.71 -1.21
CA LEU A 260 -9.86 24.31 0.13
C LEU A 260 -10.64 23.10 0.69
N ASN A 261 -11.73 22.71 0.04
CA ASN A 261 -12.47 21.52 0.43
C ASN A 261 -11.81 20.25 -0.14
N VAL A 262 -10.76 19.79 0.54
CA VAL A 262 -9.95 18.62 0.16
C VAL A 262 -10.82 17.36 0.03
N ARG A 263 -11.80 17.16 0.92
CA ARG A 263 -12.70 15.99 0.85
C ARG A 263 -13.55 16.00 -0.42
N ALA A 264 -14.12 17.14 -0.78
CA ALA A 264 -14.85 17.27 -2.03
C ALA A 264 -13.94 17.04 -3.25
N TYR A 265 -12.68 17.50 -3.18
CA TYR A 265 -11.68 17.23 -4.21
C TYR A 265 -11.37 15.73 -4.35
N GLU A 266 -11.19 15.01 -3.24
CA GLU A 266 -10.92 13.56 -3.26
C GLU A 266 -12.03 12.78 -3.97
N GLU A 267 -13.29 13.01 -3.59
CA GLU A 267 -14.46 12.34 -4.17
C GLU A 267 -14.65 12.68 -5.66
N SER A 268 -14.32 13.91 -6.04
CA SER A 268 -14.55 14.48 -7.36
C SER A 268 -13.41 14.24 -8.34
N VAL A 269 -12.18 14.11 -7.84
CA VAL A 269 -10.93 14.14 -8.63
C VAL A 269 -10.02 12.97 -8.26
N THR A 270 -9.57 12.80 -7.02
CA THR A 270 -8.59 11.73 -6.69
C THR A 270 -9.04 10.35 -7.19
N TRP A 271 -10.31 10.01 -7.01
CA TRP A 271 -10.88 8.75 -7.48
C TRP A 271 -11.27 8.74 -8.97
N ARG A 272 -11.37 9.92 -9.60
CA ARG A 272 -12.01 10.17 -10.90
C ARG A 272 -11.23 11.10 -11.85
N TYR A 273 -9.93 11.38 -11.68
CA TYR A 273 -9.28 12.51 -12.39
C TYR A 273 -9.15 12.38 -13.92
N GLY A 274 -9.57 11.26 -14.52
CA GLY A 274 -9.81 11.16 -15.97
C GLY A 274 -11.21 11.61 -16.41
N GLU A 275 -12.16 11.67 -15.48
CA GLU A 275 -13.56 12.11 -15.64
C GLU A 275 -14.02 12.85 -14.36
N PRO A 276 -13.46 14.04 -14.04
CA PRO A 276 -13.80 14.76 -12.82
C PRO A 276 -15.29 15.06 -12.71
N ASN A 277 -15.85 14.83 -11.53
CA ASN A 277 -17.21 15.23 -11.20
C ASN A 277 -17.11 16.61 -10.53
N MET A 278 -17.76 17.68 -11.04
CA MET A 278 -17.57 19.10 -10.64
C MET A 278 -16.49 19.86 -11.45
N PRO A 279 -16.53 21.21 -11.52
CA PRO A 279 -15.62 22.00 -12.35
C PRO A 279 -14.21 22.16 -11.73
N TYR A 280 -13.60 21.04 -11.36
CA TYR A 280 -12.18 20.96 -11.10
C TYR A 280 -11.39 20.92 -12.42
N THR A 281 -10.16 21.40 -12.37
CA THR A 281 -9.22 21.40 -13.48
C THR A 281 -7.96 20.68 -13.01
N PRO A 282 -7.95 19.34 -12.93
CA PRO A 282 -6.73 18.60 -12.62
C PRO A 282 -5.63 18.93 -13.64
N PHE A 283 -4.39 18.66 -13.28
CA PHE A 283 -3.28 18.67 -14.24
C PHE A 283 -3.53 17.57 -15.27
N ASP A 284 -3.44 17.89 -16.55
CA ASP A 284 -3.89 16.98 -17.61
C ASP A 284 -2.72 16.30 -18.34
N MET A 285 -3.03 15.60 -19.43
CA MET A 285 -2.02 14.90 -20.24
C MET A 285 -1.07 15.87 -20.96
N SER A 286 -1.46 17.13 -21.17
CA SER A 286 -0.57 18.16 -21.71
C SER A 286 0.48 18.54 -20.67
N ASP A 287 0.08 18.69 -19.41
CA ASP A 287 1.01 18.89 -18.30
C ASP A 287 1.96 17.67 -18.16
N GLU A 288 1.45 16.44 -18.28
CA GLU A 288 2.28 15.22 -18.24
C GLU A 288 3.30 15.19 -19.39
N LEU A 289 2.86 15.43 -20.63
CA LEU A 289 3.74 15.41 -21.80
C LEU A 289 4.85 16.44 -21.70
N GLU A 290 4.56 17.61 -21.13
CA GLU A 290 5.58 18.62 -20.90
C GLU A 290 6.50 18.22 -19.73
N LEU A 291 6.02 17.64 -18.62
CA LEU A 291 6.91 17.07 -17.58
C LEU A 291 7.82 15.97 -18.14
N ARG A 292 7.29 15.17 -19.07
CA ARG A 292 8.02 14.13 -19.80
C ARG A 292 8.75 14.68 -21.03
N TYR A 293 8.79 16.00 -21.28
CA TYR A 293 9.49 16.60 -22.41
C TYR A 293 10.99 16.35 -22.28
N ARG A 294 11.43 15.15 -22.68
CA ARG A 294 12.76 14.62 -22.35
C ARG A 294 12.95 14.52 -20.84
N PHE A 295 13.98 13.83 -20.38
CA PHE A 295 14.06 13.45 -18.97
C PHE A 295 14.29 14.64 -18.02
N LEU A 296 15.34 15.44 -18.24
CA LEU A 296 15.70 16.58 -17.38
C LEU A 296 15.67 17.95 -18.09
N LEU A 297 15.07 18.03 -19.30
CA LEU A 297 15.05 19.25 -20.10
C LEU A 297 13.68 19.92 -20.14
N ASN A 298 13.61 21.23 -19.94
CA ASN A 298 12.38 22.00 -20.07
C ASN A 298 12.19 22.44 -21.52
N HIS A 299 10.93 22.49 -21.96
CA HIS A 299 10.63 23.13 -23.22
C HIS A 299 10.98 24.62 -23.13
N PRO A 300 11.67 25.20 -24.13
CA PRO A 300 12.11 26.59 -24.06
C PRO A 300 10.95 27.60 -24.07
N ASP A 301 9.82 27.24 -24.68
CA ASP A 301 8.69 28.14 -24.94
C ASP A 301 7.39 27.78 -24.20
N ILE A 302 7.37 26.67 -23.43
CA ILE A 302 6.16 26.15 -22.80
C ILE A 302 6.49 25.84 -21.35
N ASP A 303 5.68 26.36 -20.43
CA ASP A 303 5.70 25.98 -19.01
C ASP A 303 4.39 25.24 -18.69
N THR A 304 4.47 24.15 -17.94
CA THR A 304 3.31 23.51 -17.31
C THR A 304 2.70 24.37 -16.22
N ARG A 305 1.48 24.04 -15.84
CA ARG A 305 0.86 24.62 -14.64
C ARG A 305 1.61 24.24 -13.36
N LEU A 306 2.28 23.08 -13.33
CA LEU A 306 3.10 22.66 -12.19
C LEU A 306 4.38 23.47 -12.05
N GLU A 307 5.06 23.76 -13.15
CA GLU A 307 6.25 24.64 -13.18
C GLU A 307 5.91 26.09 -12.82
N ALA A 308 4.67 26.52 -13.06
CA ALA A 308 4.17 27.82 -12.62
C ALA A 308 3.80 27.84 -11.12
N TRP A 309 3.46 26.69 -10.54
CA TRP A 309 3.12 26.54 -9.12
C TRP A 309 4.39 26.46 -8.26
N GLY A 310 5.13 25.35 -8.33
CA GLY A 310 6.29 25.12 -7.48
C GLY A 310 7.57 25.61 -8.16
N GLY A 311 8.20 26.67 -7.62
CA GLY A 311 9.41 27.27 -8.21
C GLY A 311 10.57 26.29 -8.42
N GLU A 312 10.61 25.20 -7.64
CA GLU A 312 11.59 24.11 -7.73
C GLU A 312 11.46 23.24 -9.00
N PHE A 313 10.28 23.19 -9.61
CA PHE A 313 10.10 22.53 -10.92
C PHE A 313 10.78 23.30 -12.06
N ARG A 314 10.95 24.62 -11.88
CA ARG A 314 11.58 25.51 -12.89
C ARG A 314 13.01 25.91 -12.54
N THR A 315 13.39 25.93 -11.28
CA THR A 315 14.69 26.48 -10.84
C THR A 315 15.64 25.33 -10.49
N PRO A 316 16.74 25.10 -11.24
CA PRO A 316 17.25 25.76 -12.44
C PRO A 316 17.12 24.85 -13.66
N ALA A 317 16.08 25.02 -14.47
CA ALA A 317 15.81 24.25 -15.66
C ALA A 317 16.99 24.23 -16.68
N LEU A 318 17.27 23.06 -17.24
CA LEU A 318 18.09 22.95 -18.45
C LEU A 318 17.14 22.96 -19.64
N THR A 319 17.38 23.79 -20.64
CA THR A 319 16.55 23.83 -21.87
C THR A 319 17.29 23.30 -23.10
N THR A 320 18.55 22.93 -22.93
CA THR A 320 19.40 22.43 -24.00
C THR A 320 20.10 21.14 -23.58
N PRO A 321 20.18 20.14 -24.47
CA PRO A 321 20.86 18.90 -24.19
C PRO A 321 22.33 19.09 -23.85
N ILE A 322 22.85 18.20 -23.02
CA ILE A 322 24.27 18.14 -22.72
C ILE A 322 25.02 17.68 -23.96
N ALA A 323 26.14 18.35 -24.25
CA ALA A 323 26.93 18.06 -25.43
C ALA A 323 28.39 17.82 -25.07
N LEU A 324 29.06 17.00 -25.89
CA LEU A 324 30.50 16.79 -25.80
C LEU A 324 31.26 18.11 -25.85
N SER A 325 32.22 18.26 -24.95
CA SER A 325 33.09 19.43 -24.88
C SER A 325 33.77 19.69 -26.22
N ARG A 326 33.57 20.92 -26.72
CA ARG A 326 34.24 21.44 -27.92
C ARG A 326 35.51 22.21 -27.58
N ASN A 327 36.07 22.01 -26.40
CA ASN A 327 37.27 22.71 -25.95
C ASN A 327 38.40 22.56 -26.97
N PRO A 328 39.03 23.64 -27.45
CA PRO A 328 40.13 23.54 -28.40
C PRO A 328 41.33 22.76 -27.81
N ASP A 329 41.50 22.76 -26.49
CA ASP A 329 42.46 21.90 -25.81
C ASP A 329 41.92 20.48 -25.64
N VAL A 330 42.41 19.55 -26.46
CA VAL A 330 41.98 18.14 -26.48
C VAL A 330 42.19 17.47 -25.13
N SER A 331 43.23 17.86 -24.38
CA SER A 331 43.54 17.25 -23.07
C SER A 331 42.49 17.57 -22.01
N ARG A 332 41.82 18.73 -22.10
CA ARG A 332 40.80 19.17 -21.15
C ARG A 332 39.40 18.65 -21.45
N ARG A 333 39.15 18.12 -22.65
CA ARG A 333 37.81 17.67 -23.06
C ARG A 333 37.26 16.56 -22.18
N GLN A 334 38.11 15.63 -21.76
CA GLN A 334 37.69 14.52 -20.91
C GLN A 334 37.26 15.01 -19.53
N ASP A 335 38.04 15.91 -18.93
CA ASP A 335 37.71 16.55 -17.65
C ASP A 335 36.45 17.41 -17.75
N ASP A 336 36.27 18.15 -18.84
CA ASP A 336 35.05 18.92 -19.10
C ASP A 336 33.82 18.01 -19.18
N ASN A 337 33.91 16.90 -19.92
CA ASN A 337 32.82 15.94 -20.05
C ASN A 337 32.50 15.25 -18.71
N ALA A 338 33.53 14.87 -17.95
CA ALA A 338 33.35 14.29 -16.61
C ALA A 338 32.64 15.27 -15.67
N ARG A 339 33.03 16.56 -15.69
CA ARG A 339 32.36 17.62 -14.91
C ARG A 339 30.91 17.84 -15.35
N ASN A 340 30.64 17.90 -16.65
CA ASN A 340 29.28 18.07 -17.18
C ASN A 340 28.39 16.89 -16.79
N LEU A 341 28.91 15.66 -16.87
CA LEU A 341 28.18 14.46 -16.48
C LEU A 341 27.94 14.41 -14.96
N ALA A 342 28.92 14.83 -14.15
CA ALA A 342 28.73 14.95 -12.70
C ALA A 342 27.67 15.99 -12.32
N GLN A 343 27.63 17.12 -13.01
CA GLN A 343 26.59 18.13 -12.83
C GLN A 343 25.21 17.61 -13.24
N TRP A 344 25.11 16.88 -14.34
CA TRP A 344 23.88 16.21 -14.77
C TRP A 344 23.38 15.20 -13.73
N SER A 345 24.27 14.32 -13.24
CA SER A 345 23.89 13.29 -12.28
C SER A 345 23.34 13.89 -10.99
N LYS A 346 23.92 14.98 -10.48
CA LYS A 346 23.37 15.72 -9.33
C LYS A 346 21.94 16.20 -9.57
N ARG A 347 21.64 16.67 -10.79
CA ARG A 347 20.27 17.06 -11.15
C ARG A 347 19.31 15.88 -11.18
N ALA A 348 19.82 14.69 -11.53
CA ALA A 348 19.04 13.48 -11.69
C ALA A 348 18.78 12.75 -10.36
N GLN A 349 19.74 12.73 -9.42
CA GLN A 349 19.71 11.79 -8.28
C GLN A 349 20.01 12.42 -6.90
N ASP A 350 20.41 13.69 -6.81
CA ASP A 350 20.78 14.34 -5.53
C ASP A 350 19.76 15.42 -5.13
N PRO A 351 18.70 15.09 -4.36
CA PRO A 351 17.66 16.04 -3.96
C PRO A 351 18.16 17.14 -3.01
N PHE A 352 19.37 17.02 -2.46
CA PHE A 352 20.00 18.07 -1.67
C PHE A 352 20.75 19.09 -2.56
N ASP A 353 21.03 18.76 -3.82
CA ASP A 353 21.65 19.70 -4.75
C ASP A 353 20.63 20.78 -5.16
N GLN A 354 21.09 22.03 -5.16
CA GLN A 354 20.26 23.17 -5.55
C GLN A 354 19.73 23.11 -6.99
N ASN A 355 20.30 22.22 -7.81
CA ASN A 355 19.94 22.01 -9.20
C ASN A 355 19.13 20.74 -9.45
N TYR A 356 18.73 19.99 -8.41
CA TYR A 356 17.90 18.80 -8.55
C TYR A 356 16.63 19.10 -9.35
N ALA A 357 16.30 18.23 -10.30
CA ALA A 357 15.11 18.38 -11.12
C ALA A 357 13.94 17.65 -10.43
N TYR A 358 12.89 18.39 -10.09
CA TYR A 358 11.70 17.79 -9.45
C TYR A 358 10.72 17.17 -10.45
N ARG A 359 10.90 17.48 -11.74
CA ARG A 359 10.00 17.01 -12.79
C ARG A 359 10.00 15.50 -12.90
N HIS A 360 11.16 14.82 -12.90
CA HIS A 360 11.21 13.39 -13.23
C HIS A 360 10.63 12.51 -12.12
N ILE A 361 10.47 13.05 -10.91
CA ILE A 361 9.82 12.42 -9.76
C ILE A 361 8.35 12.80 -9.56
N ALA A 362 7.77 13.59 -10.47
CA ALA A 362 6.36 13.98 -10.43
C ALA A 362 5.62 13.51 -11.70
N THR A 363 4.36 13.15 -11.55
CA THR A 363 3.47 12.79 -12.66
C THR A 363 2.09 13.41 -12.44
N THR A 364 1.29 13.55 -13.50
CA THR A 364 -0.13 13.89 -13.38
C THR A 364 -1.02 12.64 -13.52
N TYR A 365 -0.43 11.50 -13.89
CA TYR A 365 -1.16 10.29 -14.24
C TYR A 365 -0.39 9.02 -13.84
N ASN A 366 -0.87 8.35 -12.79
CA ASN A 366 -0.44 7.01 -12.40
C ASN A 366 -1.56 6.24 -11.71
N MET A 367 -1.48 4.91 -11.80
CA MET A 367 -2.33 4.00 -11.06
C MET A 367 -1.71 2.60 -11.01
N ASP A 368 -2.21 1.83 -10.07
CA ASP A 368 -2.07 0.37 -9.96
C ASP A 368 -3.47 -0.23 -9.77
N ARG A 369 -3.59 -1.55 -9.80
CA ARG A 369 -4.79 -2.32 -9.54
C ARG A 369 -4.72 -3.15 -8.27
N ILE A 370 -5.84 -3.29 -7.59
CA ILE A 370 -6.05 -4.29 -6.54
C ILE A 370 -6.41 -5.64 -7.16
N ILE A 371 -5.47 -6.24 -7.88
CA ILE A 371 -5.59 -7.61 -8.44
C ILE A 371 -4.72 -8.60 -7.68
N SER A 372 -5.06 -9.88 -7.68
CA SER A 372 -4.29 -10.94 -7.01
C SER A 372 -3.54 -11.83 -8.01
N PRO A 373 -2.42 -12.45 -7.60
CA PRO A 373 -1.66 -13.37 -8.46
C PRO A 373 -2.46 -14.63 -8.83
N ALA A 374 -3.51 -14.98 -8.07
CA ALA A 374 -4.43 -16.07 -8.40
C ALA A 374 -5.28 -15.83 -9.66
N GLY A 375 -5.29 -14.61 -10.19
CA GLY A 375 -6.14 -14.24 -11.33
C GLY A 375 -7.62 -14.55 -11.07
N SER A 376 -8.36 -14.86 -12.13
CA SER A 376 -9.82 -15.03 -12.05
C SER A 376 -10.35 -16.14 -11.11
N ILE A 377 -9.46 -17.00 -10.59
CA ILE A 377 -9.83 -18.15 -9.72
C ILE A 377 -10.29 -17.68 -8.34
N LEU A 378 -9.75 -16.58 -7.82
CA LEU A 378 -10.12 -16.01 -6.53
C LEU A 378 -10.74 -14.62 -6.74
N ASN A 379 -11.96 -14.41 -6.25
CA ASN A 379 -12.66 -13.12 -6.29
C ASN A 379 -12.58 -12.41 -7.67
N ALA A 380 -12.72 -13.20 -8.76
CA ALA A 380 -12.61 -12.75 -10.15
C ALA A 380 -11.31 -11.98 -10.48
N GLY A 381 -10.22 -12.25 -9.75
CA GLY A 381 -8.93 -11.59 -9.90
C GLY A 381 -8.74 -10.35 -9.04
N LYS A 382 -9.78 -9.83 -8.39
CA LYS A 382 -9.67 -8.68 -7.49
C LYS A 382 -9.20 -9.11 -6.10
N MET A 383 -8.39 -8.32 -5.41
CA MET A 383 -8.08 -8.55 -4.00
C MET A 383 -9.35 -8.55 -3.14
N VAL A 384 -9.31 -9.28 -2.03
CA VAL A 384 -10.43 -9.41 -1.09
C VAL A 384 -10.44 -8.24 -0.12
N ASN A 385 -11.55 -7.47 -0.11
CA ASN A 385 -11.70 -6.36 0.82
C ASN A 385 -11.98 -6.89 2.24
N VAL A 386 -11.04 -6.66 3.17
CA VAL A 386 -11.13 -7.16 4.55
C VAL A 386 -12.23 -6.52 5.38
N ASN A 387 -12.82 -5.41 4.92
CA ASN A 387 -13.96 -4.78 5.58
C ASN A 387 -15.32 -5.30 5.09
N LEU A 388 -15.36 -6.01 3.96
CA LEU A 388 -16.62 -6.38 3.28
C LEU A 388 -16.78 -7.90 3.06
N ALA A 389 -15.69 -8.64 2.95
CA ALA A 389 -15.70 -10.05 2.57
C ALA A 389 -16.20 -10.96 3.70
N ASP A 390 -16.98 -11.99 3.38
CA ASP A 390 -17.36 -13.02 4.36
C ASP A 390 -16.16 -13.88 4.81
N GLU A 391 -16.36 -14.64 5.88
CA GLU A 391 -15.35 -15.49 6.51
C GLU A 391 -14.81 -16.55 5.54
N SER A 392 -15.64 -17.03 4.61
CA SER A 392 -15.27 -18.04 3.62
C SER A 392 -14.31 -17.47 2.57
N MET A 393 -14.58 -16.26 2.08
CA MET A 393 -13.73 -15.55 1.13
C MET A 393 -12.41 -15.10 1.76
N LEU A 394 -12.45 -14.61 3.00
CA LEU A 394 -11.25 -14.28 3.77
C LEU A 394 -10.36 -15.50 3.98
N HIS A 395 -10.96 -16.62 4.41
CA HIS A 395 -10.25 -17.88 4.57
C HIS A 395 -9.59 -18.32 3.27
N ALA A 396 -10.31 -18.31 2.15
CA ALA A 396 -9.76 -18.70 0.85
C ALA A 396 -8.55 -17.85 0.42
N ALA A 397 -8.60 -16.54 0.66
CA ALA A 397 -7.53 -15.60 0.33
C ALA A 397 -6.29 -15.81 1.23
N ILE A 398 -6.47 -15.80 2.55
CA ILE A 398 -5.36 -15.94 3.52
C ILE A 398 -4.70 -17.30 3.37
N ARG A 399 -5.50 -18.37 3.25
CA ARG A 399 -5.01 -19.73 3.05
C ARG A 399 -4.12 -19.83 1.81
N ARG A 400 -4.53 -19.19 0.71
CA ARG A 400 -3.78 -19.25 -0.54
C ARG A 400 -2.41 -18.59 -0.39
N ALA A 401 -2.35 -17.40 0.19
CA ALA A 401 -1.10 -16.71 0.48
C ALA A 401 -0.17 -17.52 1.39
N LEU A 402 -0.71 -18.12 2.46
CA LEU A 402 0.11 -18.91 3.39
C LEU A 402 0.64 -20.22 2.76
N LEU A 403 -0.13 -20.86 1.87
CA LEU A 403 0.27 -22.10 1.19
C LEU A 403 1.32 -21.88 0.10
N GLU A 404 1.42 -20.67 -0.47
CA GLU A 404 2.46 -20.36 -1.46
C GLU A 404 3.86 -20.42 -0.81
N ASN A 405 3.95 -20.13 0.50
CA ASN A 405 5.22 -20.01 1.21
C ASN A 405 5.45 -21.02 2.35
N ASP A 406 4.42 -21.73 2.84
CA ASP A 406 4.54 -22.73 3.91
C ASP A 406 4.31 -24.17 3.38
N PRO A 407 5.32 -25.06 3.42
CA PRO A 407 5.12 -26.47 3.08
C PRO A 407 4.22 -27.22 4.08
N ASN A 408 3.94 -26.65 5.26
CA ASN A 408 3.03 -27.21 6.25
C ASN A 408 1.58 -26.75 6.05
N THR A 409 0.89 -27.47 5.17
CA THR A 409 -0.49 -27.18 4.80
C THR A 409 -1.46 -27.14 5.98
N LEU A 410 -1.23 -27.95 7.02
CA LEU A 410 -2.14 -28.02 8.18
C LEU A 410 -2.02 -26.78 9.06
N ARG A 411 -0.81 -26.25 9.25
CA ARG A 411 -0.61 -25.00 10.00
C ARG A 411 -1.25 -23.83 9.25
N ALA A 412 -0.98 -23.72 7.95
CA ALA A 412 -1.53 -22.67 7.10
C ALA A 412 -3.08 -22.67 7.15
N GLU A 413 -3.71 -23.85 7.05
CA GLU A 413 -5.17 -23.99 7.14
C GLU A 413 -5.73 -23.46 8.47
N ARG A 414 -5.18 -23.90 9.60
CA ARG A 414 -5.68 -23.52 10.93
C ARG A 414 -5.51 -22.02 11.20
N VAL A 415 -4.36 -21.46 10.81
CA VAL A 415 -4.09 -20.02 10.97
C VAL A 415 -5.01 -19.20 10.08
N ALA A 416 -5.18 -19.59 8.81
CA ALA A 416 -6.07 -18.89 7.88
C ALA A 416 -7.53 -18.91 8.36
N ALA A 417 -8.02 -20.07 8.81
CA ALA A 417 -9.39 -20.22 9.28
C ALA A 417 -9.66 -19.39 10.54
N GLN A 418 -8.73 -19.43 11.50
CA GLN A 418 -8.86 -18.67 12.75
C GLN A 418 -8.74 -17.15 12.53
N LEU A 419 -7.82 -16.71 11.66
CA LEU A 419 -7.71 -15.28 11.29
C LEU A 419 -8.97 -14.81 10.57
N ALA A 420 -9.53 -15.60 9.66
CA ALA A 420 -10.71 -15.20 8.90
C ALA A 420 -11.90 -14.88 9.82
N VAL A 421 -12.21 -15.76 10.78
CA VAL A 421 -13.31 -15.51 11.73
C VAL A 421 -13.01 -14.36 12.70
N ASN A 422 -11.76 -14.24 13.17
CA ASN A 422 -11.37 -13.14 14.07
C ASN A 422 -11.32 -11.78 13.36
N ILE A 423 -11.00 -11.73 12.07
CA ILE A 423 -11.07 -10.49 11.26
C ILE A 423 -12.52 -10.02 11.11
N VAL A 424 -13.48 -10.94 10.96
CA VAL A 424 -14.91 -10.59 10.88
C VAL A 424 -15.40 -10.05 12.21
N ASP A 425 -15.17 -10.75 13.32
CA ASP A 425 -15.63 -10.30 14.64
C ASP A 425 -14.94 -8.99 15.07
N LEU A 426 -13.65 -8.80 14.72
CA LEU A 426 -12.92 -7.58 15.07
C LEU A 426 -13.45 -6.33 14.32
N ARG A 427 -13.81 -6.50 13.04
CA ARG A 427 -14.21 -5.34 12.21
C ARG A 427 -15.67 -4.96 12.38
N ASP A 428 -16.53 -5.93 12.70
CA ASP A 428 -17.96 -5.68 12.78
C ASP A 428 -18.35 -5.18 14.18
N ARG A 429 -19.63 -4.88 14.36
CA ARG A 429 -20.15 -4.26 15.59
C ARG A 429 -21.31 -5.06 16.16
N ASP A 430 -21.50 -6.28 15.66
CA ASP A 430 -22.54 -7.12 16.20
C ASP A 430 -22.00 -7.92 17.39
N GLU A 431 -22.82 -8.80 17.95
CA GLU A 431 -22.44 -9.62 19.11
C GLU A 431 -22.44 -11.10 18.73
N ARG A 432 -22.31 -11.43 17.44
CA ARG A 432 -22.45 -12.79 16.93
C ARG A 432 -21.08 -13.31 16.56
N VAL A 433 -20.61 -14.26 17.38
CA VAL A 433 -19.39 -15.03 17.11
C VAL A 433 -19.46 -15.63 15.70
N THR A 434 -18.54 -15.21 14.83
CA THR A 434 -18.40 -15.79 13.50
C THR A 434 -17.94 -17.24 13.60
N VAL A 435 -18.52 -18.11 12.77
CA VAL A 435 -18.23 -19.55 12.79
C VAL A 435 -17.84 -20.03 11.40
N LEU A 436 -16.70 -20.70 11.29
CA LEU A 436 -16.22 -21.31 10.05
C LEU A 436 -15.90 -22.79 10.29
N SER A 437 -16.48 -23.67 9.46
CA SER A 437 -16.16 -25.10 9.48
C SER A 437 -15.19 -25.46 8.35
N VAL A 438 -14.04 -26.03 8.70
CA VAL A 438 -13.03 -26.48 7.74
C VAL A 438 -12.74 -27.96 7.99
N GLY A 439 -13.20 -28.81 7.06
CA GLY A 439 -13.14 -30.26 7.24
C GLY A 439 -13.98 -30.71 8.45
N SER A 440 -13.32 -31.29 9.45
CA SER A 440 -13.94 -31.70 10.72
C SER A 440 -13.74 -30.69 11.86
N GLU A 441 -12.92 -29.66 11.66
CA GLU A 441 -12.66 -28.64 12.67
C GLU A 441 -13.63 -27.45 12.50
N VAL A 442 -14.00 -26.84 13.62
CA VAL A 442 -14.85 -25.65 13.66
C VAL A 442 -14.08 -24.55 14.38
N PHE A 443 -13.96 -23.40 13.72
CA PHE A 443 -13.29 -22.20 14.21
C PHE A 443 -14.35 -21.18 14.62
N TYR A 444 -14.10 -20.54 15.75
CA TYR A 444 -14.97 -19.52 16.33
C TYR A 444 -14.19 -18.21 16.38
N GLY A 445 -14.84 -17.11 16.03
CA GLY A 445 -14.26 -15.79 16.15
C GLY A 445 -14.18 -15.32 17.61
N LEU A 446 -13.51 -14.18 17.80
CA LEU A 446 -13.38 -13.53 19.10
C LEU A 446 -14.26 -12.30 19.16
N GLU A 447 -15.37 -12.44 19.87
CA GLU A 447 -16.26 -11.35 20.23
C GLU A 447 -16.00 -10.82 21.63
N ALA A 448 -16.46 -9.59 21.91
CA ALA A 448 -16.43 -9.02 23.25
C ALA A 448 -17.09 -9.98 24.26
N GLN A 449 -16.40 -10.24 25.38
CA GLN A 449 -16.82 -11.20 26.40
C GLN A 449 -16.38 -10.78 27.80
N PRO A 450 -17.14 -11.13 28.85
CA PRO A 450 -16.71 -10.84 30.21
C PRO A 450 -15.73 -11.90 30.72
N PHE A 451 -15.03 -11.56 31.81
CA PHE A 451 -14.15 -12.47 32.54
C PHE A 451 -14.51 -12.50 34.02
N ILE A 452 -14.26 -13.62 34.69
CA ILE A 452 -14.52 -13.76 36.12
C ILE A 452 -13.46 -12.93 36.88
N SER A 453 -13.90 -11.90 37.58
CA SER A 453 -13.01 -10.91 38.19
C SER A 453 -12.82 -11.06 39.69
N GLU A 454 -13.88 -11.40 40.42
CA GLU A 454 -13.87 -11.52 41.87
C GLU A 454 -14.84 -12.62 42.33
N ILE A 455 -14.49 -13.33 43.40
CA ILE A 455 -15.38 -14.21 44.16
C ILE A 455 -15.36 -13.76 45.62
N ALA A 456 -16.54 -13.57 46.20
CA ALA A 456 -16.70 -13.28 47.63
C ALA A 456 -17.47 -14.39 48.35
N ILE A 457 -17.03 -14.73 49.54
CA ILE A 457 -17.52 -15.86 50.33
C ILE A 457 -17.71 -15.42 51.78
N ASN A 458 -18.83 -15.79 52.39
CA ASN A 458 -19.03 -15.71 53.83
C ASN A 458 -19.87 -16.93 54.27
N ILE A 459 -19.31 -17.74 55.14
CA ILE A 459 -19.91 -19.01 55.58
C ILE A 459 -20.58 -18.83 56.93
N SER A 460 -21.80 -19.35 57.10
CA SER A 460 -22.51 -19.19 58.35
C SER A 460 -21.83 -19.91 59.51
N GLU A 461 -21.77 -19.28 60.69
CA GLU A 461 -21.42 -19.98 61.92
C GLU A 461 -22.50 -20.98 62.38
N ALA A 462 -23.75 -20.85 61.90
CA ALA A 462 -24.85 -21.70 62.32
C ALA A 462 -25.59 -22.31 61.11
N ASN A 463 -25.76 -23.63 61.12
CA ASN A 463 -26.42 -24.40 60.07
C ASN A 463 -25.78 -24.15 58.68
N ALA A 464 -24.44 -24.22 58.61
CA ALA A 464 -23.68 -24.03 57.38
C ALA A 464 -23.94 -25.14 56.33
N ASP A 465 -24.48 -26.28 56.77
CA ASP A 465 -24.98 -27.37 55.94
C ASP A 465 -26.23 -26.98 55.12
N VAL A 466 -26.91 -25.89 55.50
CA VAL A 466 -27.99 -25.30 54.72
C VAL A 466 -27.41 -24.18 53.85
N SER A 467 -27.27 -24.44 52.55
CA SER A 467 -26.62 -23.53 51.60
C SER A 467 -27.17 -22.10 51.59
N ALA A 468 -28.47 -21.91 51.84
CA ALA A 468 -29.11 -20.59 51.90
C ALA A 468 -28.64 -19.71 53.07
N ASN A 469 -27.96 -20.28 54.07
CA ASN A 469 -27.35 -19.52 55.17
C ASN A 469 -25.94 -19.03 54.83
N ASN A 470 -25.33 -19.56 53.77
CA ASN A 470 -24.03 -19.15 53.28
C ASN A 470 -24.21 -18.09 52.20
N HIS A 471 -23.32 -17.10 52.17
CA HIS A 471 -23.35 -16.03 51.20
C HIS A 471 -22.22 -16.21 50.20
N PHE A 472 -22.56 -16.15 48.91
CA PHE A 472 -21.61 -16.25 47.82
C PHE A 472 -21.85 -15.12 46.81
N ALA A 473 -20.78 -14.64 46.20
CA ALA A 473 -20.84 -13.74 45.06
C ALA A 473 -19.79 -14.10 44.01
N VAL A 474 -20.12 -13.90 42.75
CA VAL A 474 -19.21 -13.97 41.59
C VAL A 474 -19.38 -12.67 40.81
N GLU A 475 -18.27 -12.02 40.50
CA GLU A 475 -18.24 -10.84 39.64
C GLU A 475 -17.72 -11.19 38.26
N LEU A 476 -18.34 -10.58 37.26
CA LEU A 476 -17.89 -10.54 35.87
C LEU A 476 -17.43 -9.12 35.53
N TYR A 477 -16.27 -8.98 34.92
CA TYR A 477 -15.75 -7.72 34.41
C TYR A 477 -15.82 -7.68 32.88
N ASN A 478 -16.26 -6.55 32.33
CA ASN A 478 -16.15 -6.23 30.92
C ASN A 478 -14.92 -5.34 30.68
N PRO A 479 -13.81 -5.89 30.14
CA PRO A 479 -12.62 -5.11 29.80
C PRO A 479 -12.70 -4.39 28.44
N PHE A 480 -13.79 -4.56 27.67
CA PHE A 480 -13.95 -3.96 26.34
C PHE A 480 -14.59 -2.57 26.42
N ASP A 481 -14.43 -1.79 25.36
CA ASP A 481 -14.98 -0.45 25.13
C ASP A 481 -16.40 -0.47 24.53
N THR A 482 -17.09 -1.61 24.64
CA THR A 482 -18.45 -1.82 24.17
C THR A 482 -19.28 -2.55 25.23
N ASP A 483 -20.59 -2.31 25.22
CA ASP A 483 -21.53 -3.04 26.06
C ASP A 483 -21.61 -4.51 25.63
N ILE A 484 -21.66 -5.42 26.61
CA ILE A 484 -21.80 -6.87 26.37
C ILE A 484 -23.20 -7.33 26.76
N GLY A 485 -23.98 -7.77 25.78
CA GLY A 485 -25.24 -8.47 26.01
C GLY A 485 -25.04 -9.87 26.57
N LEU A 486 -25.66 -10.20 27.70
CA LEU A 486 -25.46 -11.50 28.38
C LEU A 486 -26.49 -12.59 27.99
N SER A 487 -27.24 -12.39 26.90
CA SER A 487 -28.31 -13.31 26.45
C SER A 487 -27.84 -14.75 26.24
N ASP A 488 -26.64 -14.92 25.66
CA ASP A 488 -26.06 -16.22 25.34
C ASP A 488 -25.11 -16.74 26.43
N PHE A 489 -24.97 -16.03 27.55
CA PHE A 489 -23.99 -16.31 28.59
C PHE A 489 -24.64 -16.99 29.81
N ARG A 490 -23.86 -17.85 30.47
CA ARG A 490 -24.24 -18.48 31.75
C ARG A 490 -23.03 -18.83 32.60
N LEU A 491 -23.26 -18.97 33.89
CA LEU A 491 -22.31 -19.64 34.79
C LEU A 491 -22.71 -21.09 34.99
N GLU A 492 -21.72 -21.97 35.00
CA GLU A 492 -21.86 -23.36 35.44
C GLU A 492 -21.01 -23.59 36.68
N LEU A 493 -21.62 -24.16 37.71
CA LEU A 493 -20.90 -24.61 38.89
C LEU A 493 -20.63 -26.10 38.74
N ARG A 494 -19.37 -26.49 38.87
CA ARG A 494 -18.95 -27.86 38.61
C ARG A 494 -18.21 -28.45 39.79
N ASP A 495 -18.46 -29.71 40.08
CA ASP A 495 -17.73 -30.44 41.11
C ASP A 495 -16.25 -30.68 40.70
N PRO A 496 -15.39 -31.17 41.62
CA PRO A 496 -14.00 -31.49 41.28
C PRO A 496 -13.83 -32.59 40.21
N ASN A 497 -14.91 -33.33 39.89
CA ASN A 497 -14.96 -34.31 38.81
C ASN A 497 -15.49 -33.72 37.49
N ASN A 498 -15.67 -32.39 37.42
CA ASN A 498 -16.17 -31.63 36.27
C ASN A 498 -17.63 -31.92 35.90
N ILE A 499 -18.45 -32.39 36.84
CA ILE A 499 -19.90 -32.57 36.68
C ILE A 499 -20.62 -31.26 36.98
N ILE A 500 -21.55 -30.86 36.10
CA ILE A 500 -22.37 -29.66 36.28
C ILE A 500 -23.38 -29.91 37.41
N VAL A 501 -23.28 -29.13 38.48
CA VAL A 501 -24.16 -29.19 39.66
C VAL A 501 -25.22 -28.09 39.61
N SER A 502 -24.88 -26.94 39.04
CA SER A 502 -25.77 -25.79 38.93
C SER A 502 -25.51 -24.99 37.66
N THR A 503 -26.53 -24.27 37.19
CA THR A 503 -26.45 -23.39 36.02
C THR A 503 -27.22 -22.11 36.28
N ILE A 504 -26.57 -20.97 36.06
CA ILE A 504 -27.13 -19.63 36.27
C ILE A 504 -27.17 -18.92 34.92
N SER A 505 -28.37 -18.73 34.38
CA SER A 505 -28.55 -17.98 33.13
C SER A 505 -28.38 -16.48 33.37
N LEU A 506 -27.60 -15.84 32.50
CA LEU A 506 -27.38 -14.39 32.52
C LEU A 506 -28.29 -13.65 31.53
N ALA A 507 -29.23 -14.37 30.90
CA ALA A 507 -30.06 -13.82 29.84
C ALA A 507 -30.91 -12.62 30.29
N GLY A 508 -30.99 -11.61 29.43
CA GLY A 508 -31.71 -10.36 29.68
C GLY A 508 -30.91 -9.31 30.46
N ASN A 509 -29.62 -9.53 30.71
CA ASN A 509 -28.72 -8.57 31.36
C ASN A 509 -27.68 -8.05 30.37
N VAL A 510 -27.05 -6.94 30.71
CA VAL A 510 -25.98 -6.29 29.94
C VAL A 510 -24.90 -5.84 30.92
N ILE A 511 -23.63 -5.94 30.51
CA ILE A 511 -22.51 -5.31 31.22
C ILE A 511 -22.05 -4.13 30.38
N ALA A 512 -22.12 -2.92 30.93
CA ALA A 512 -21.64 -1.74 30.22
C ALA A 512 -20.13 -1.79 29.96
N ASP A 513 -19.64 -1.00 29.01
CA ASP A 513 -18.21 -0.79 28.76
C ASP A 513 -17.43 -0.51 30.05
N GLY A 514 -16.27 -1.16 30.20
CA GLY A 514 -15.42 -1.01 31.38
C GLY A 514 -16.09 -1.29 32.75
N SER A 515 -17.25 -1.94 32.80
CA SER A 515 -18.08 -2.10 34.00
C SER A 515 -18.12 -3.54 34.52
N ARG A 516 -18.76 -3.74 35.68
CA ARG A 516 -18.83 -5.04 36.38
C ARG A 516 -20.28 -5.49 36.54
N PHE A 517 -20.49 -6.80 36.59
CA PHE A 517 -21.78 -7.41 36.86
C PHE A 517 -21.64 -8.46 37.98
N VAL A 518 -22.40 -8.27 39.06
CA VAL A 518 -22.27 -9.10 40.26
C VAL A 518 -23.44 -10.08 40.35
N ILE A 519 -23.14 -11.37 40.50
CA ILE A 519 -24.12 -12.41 40.84
C ILE A 519 -23.97 -12.75 42.32
N THR A 520 -25.06 -12.70 43.10
CA THR A 520 -25.06 -13.12 44.52
C THR A 520 -26.04 -14.26 44.76
N SER A 521 -25.82 -15.04 45.82
CA SER A 521 -26.70 -16.16 46.21
C SER A 521 -28.09 -15.73 46.71
N GLY A 522 -28.33 -14.42 46.87
CA GLY A 522 -29.60 -13.84 47.30
C GLY A 522 -29.44 -12.48 47.97
N SER A 523 -30.54 -11.86 48.38
CA SER A 523 -30.55 -10.52 48.98
C SER A 523 -29.77 -10.40 50.30
N GLY A 524 -29.65 -11.49 51.06
CA GLY A 524 -28.77 -11.57 52.21
C GLY A 524 -27.31 -11.37 51.82
N ALA A 525 -26.84 -12.11 50.81
CA ALA A 525 -25.50 -11.98 50.25
C ALA A 525 -25.28 -10.59 49.61
N SER A 526 -26.28 -10.06 48.89
CA SER A 526 -26.22 -8.69 48.34
C SER A 526 -26.01 -7.63 49.42
N SER A 527 -26.63 -7.81 50.59
CA SER A 527 -26.46 -6.89 51.72
C SER A 527 -25.12 -7.07 52.41
N GLU A 528 -24.72 -8.32 52.64
CA GLU A 528 -23.44 -8.69 53.29
C GLU A 528 -22.24 -8.16 52.50
N PHE A 529 -22.24 -8.33 51.18
CA PHE A 529 -21.13 -7.90 50.33
C PHE A 529 -21.29 -6.47 49.79
N GLY A 530 -22.32 -5.74 50.19
CA GLY A 530 -22.53 -4.34 49.75
C GLY A 530 -22.99 -4.18 48.30
N ALA A 531 -23.39 -5.25 47.62
CA ALA A 531 -23.83 -5.25 46.23
C ALA A 531 -25.32 -4.92 46.02
N ALA A 532 -26.11 -4.74 47.09
CA ALA A 532 -27.56 -4.49 46.99
C ALA A 532 -27.94 -3.28 46.12
N GLY A 533 -27.10 -2.23 46.11
CA GLY A 533 -27.29 -1.07 45.23
C GLY A 533 -27.19 -1.43 43.75
N LEU A 534 -26.25 -2.31 43.38
CA LEU A 534 -26.03 -2.76 42.00
C LEU A 534 -27.24 -3.51 41.47
N MET A 535 -27.84 -4.39 42.29
CA MET A 535 -29.06 -5.14 41.94
C MET A 535 -30.20 -4.19 41.54
N SER A 536 -30.32 -3.05 42.21
CA SER A 536 -31.40 -2.08 41.97
C SER A 536 -31.25 -1.28 40.68
N ILE A 537 -30.03 -1.18 40.14
CA ILE A 537 -29.72 -0.45 38.90
C ILE A 537 -29.42 -1.37 37.72
N GLY A 538 -29.57 -2.69 37.89
CA GLY A 538 -29.30 -3.70 36.85
C GLY A 538 -27.82 -4.11 36.71
N GLY A 539 -26.94 -3.66 37.61
CA GLY A 539 -25.52 -4.05 37.65
C GLY A 539 -25.25 -5.39 38.34
N GLY A 540 -26.30 -6.19 38.57
CA GLY A 540 -26.16 -7.50 39.20
C GLY A 540 -27.45 -8.30 39.23
N ARG A 541 -27.33 -9.56 39.66
CA ARG A 541 -28.44 -10.51 39.79
C ARG A 541 -28.34 -11.32 41.08
N GLU A 542 -29.48 -11.53 41.72
CA GLU A 542 -29.63 -12.50 42.81
C GLU A 542 -30.10 -13.84 42.25
N ASP A 543 -29.35 -14.92 42.49
CA ASP A 543 -29.72 -16.27 42.07
C ASP A 543 -29.38 -17.30 43.16
N PRO A 544 -30.39 -17.96 43.77
CA PRO A 544 -30.17 -18.91 44.87
C PRO A 544 -29.42 -20.18 44.44
N ASN A 545 -29.23 -20.39 43.14
CA ASN A 545 -28.44 -21.51 42.63
C ASN A 545 -26.93 -21.22 42.64
N LEU A 546 -26.50 -20.01 43.05
CA LEU A 546 -25.09 -19.70 43.30
C LEU A 546 -24.66 -20.28 44.66
N VAL A 547 -24.18 -21.52 44.67
CA VAL A 547 -23.66 -22.20 45.86
C VAL A 547 -22.26 -22.70 45.55
N LEU A 548 -21.23 -22.09 46.16
CA LEU A 548 -19.82 -22.43 45.86
C LEU A 548 -19.24 -23.54 46.75
N ALA A 549 -19.90 -23.83 47.88
CA ALA A 549 -19.53 -24.93 48.76
C ALA A 549 -20.73 -25.51 49.52
N ALA A 550 -20.68 -26.81 49.79
CA ALA A 550 -21.60 -27.55 50.64
C ALA A 550 -20.87 -28.09 51.87
N TYR A 551 -21.60 -28.21 52.98
CA TYR A 551 -21.05 -28.62 54.27
C TYR A 551 -21.86 -29.75 54.88
N VAL A 552 -21.19 -30.59 55.66
CA VAL A 552 -21.86 -31.56 56.53
C VAL A 552 -21.55 -31.26 58.00
N PRO A 553 -22.53 -31.41 58.90
CA PRO A 553 -22.32 -31.20 60.33
C PRO A 553 -21.43 -32.31 60.91
N VAL A 554 -20.51 -31.94 61.80
CA VAL A 554 -19.71 -32.89 62.58
C VAL A 554 -20.63 -33.51 63.64
N PRO A 555 -20.85 -34.84 63.62
CA PRO A 555 -21.73 -35.50 64.58
C PRO A 555 -21.31 -35.22 66.02
N ASP A 556 -22.30 -34.95 66.88
CA ASP A 556 -22.14 -34.75 68.32
C ASP A 556 -21.19 -33.59 68.75
N SER A 557 -20.95 -32.61 67.86
CA SER A 557 -20.15 -31.41 68.17
C SER A 557 -20.97 -30.35 68.94
N ASP A 558 -20.38 -29.79 70.01
CA ASP A 558 -20.93 -28.66 70.78
C ASP A 558 -19.81 -27.65 71.12
N PRO A 559 -19.84 -26.42 70.59
CA PRO A 559 -20.84 -25.90 69.64
C PRO A 559 -20.81 -26.65 68.29
N PRO A 560 -21.89 -26.60 67.49
CA PRO A 560 -21.94 -27.26 66.18
C PRO A 560 -20.75 -26.87 65.30
N GLN A 561 -20.08 -27.87 64.74
CA GLN A 561 -18.99 -27.72 63.78
C GLN A 561 -19.42 -28.29 62.43
N TYR A 562 -18.84 -27.75 61.35
CA TYR A 562 -19.12 -28.18 59.99
C TYR A 562 -17.80 -28.44 59.27
N VAL A 563 -17.81 -29.41 58.36
CA VAL A 563 -16.69 -29.71 57.47
C VAL A 563 -17.14 -29.56 56.03
N LEU A 564 -16.23 -29.07 55.18
CA LEU A 564 -16.45 -28.99 53.75
C LEU A 564 -16.77 -30.40 53.21
N ASP A 565 -17.92 -30.55 52.59
CA ASP A 565 -18.34 -31.77 51.90
C ASP A 565 -17.85 -31.72 50.46
N GLU A 566 -18.21 -30.63 49.77
CA GLU A 566 -17.86 -30.42 48.37
C GLU A 566 -17.72 -28.93 48.07
N ARG A 567 -16.76 -28.60 47.20
CA ARG A 567 -16.60 -27.26 46.62
C ARG A 567 -16.88 -27.30 45.13
N TYR A 568 -17.26 -26.16 44.58
CA TYR A 568 -17.56 -26.03 43.17
C TYR A 568 -16.65 -25.01 42.49
N ASP A 569 -16.17 -25.37 41.30
CA ASP A 569 -15.46 -24.48 40.39
C ASP A 569 -16.48 -23.69 39.55
N VAL A 570 -16.12 -22.47 39.14
CA VAL A 570 -16.99 -21.60 38.35
C VAL A 570 -16.53 -21.59 36.90
N TYR A 571 -17.43 -21.83 35.96
CA TYR A 571 -17.17 -21.77 34.52
C TYR A 571 -18.08 -20.74 33.87
N LEU A 572 -17.49 -19.84 33.08
CA LEU A 572 -18.22 -18.90 32.24
C LEU A 572 -18.36 -19.51 30.84
N MET A 573 -19.61 -19.67 30.42
CA MET A 573 -19.98 -20.33 29.18
C MET A 573 -20.75 -19.38 28.26
N ARG A 574 -20.57 -19.53 26.95
CA ARG A 574 -21.39 -18.87 25.92
C ARG A 574 -21.91 -19.88 24.92
N ARG A 575 -23.20 -19.81 24.63
CA ARG A 575 -23.82 -20.63 23.59
C ARG A 575 -23.65 -19.98 22.22
N VAL A 576 -23.10 -20.70 21.26
CA VAL A 576 -22.96 -20.24 19.87
C VAL A 576 -23.55 -21.31 18.95
N LEU A 577 -24.66 -21.00 18.30
CA LEU A 577 -25.43 -21.96 17.50
C LEU A 577 -25.76 -23.23 18.31
N ALA A 578 -25.22 -24.38 17.89
CA ALA A 578 -25.39 -25.68 18.55
C ALA A 578 -24.21 -26.04 19.49
N SER A 579 -23.22 -25.16 19.61
CA SER A 579 -21.99 -25.37 20.37
C SER A 579 -21.99 -24.58 21.68
N GLU A 580 -21.22 -25.08 22.64
CA GLU A 580 -21.01 -24.45 23.95
C GLU A 580 -19.53 -24.08 24.07
N LEU A 581 -19.25 -22.79 24.15
CA LEU A 581 -17.90 -22.25 24.25
C LEU A 581 -17.54 -21.99 25.72
N TYR A 582 -16.33 -22.41 26.08
CA TYR A 582 -15.70 -22.07 27.35
C TYR A 582 -14.97 -20.75 27.18
N LEU A 583 -15.33 -19.76 27.99
CA LEU A 583 -14.76 -18.41 27.90
C LEU A 583 -13.72 -18.15 28.99
N ASP A 584 -14.06 -18.54 30.22
CA ASP A 584 -13.22 -18.39 31.40
C ASP A 584 -13.61 -19.44 32.46
N LYS A 585 -12.70 -19.72 33.39
CA LYS A 585 -13.01 -20.53 34.57
C LYS A 585 -12.27 -20.01 35.79
N GLN A 586 -12.75 -20.38 36.97
CA GLN A 586 -12.01 -20.23 38.21
C GLN A 586 -12.09 -21.51 39.01
N GLN A 587 -10.93 -22.14 39.20
CA GLN A 587 -10.82 -23.24 40.14
C GLN A 587 -10.80 -22.66 41.56
N THR A 588 -11.64 -23.20 42.43
CA THR A 588 -11.64 -22.82 43.84
C THR A 588 -10.60 -23.63 44.62
N ASP A 589 -10.39 -23.33 45.90
CA ASP A 589 -9.47 -24.06 46.78
C ASP A 589 -10.20 -24.49 48.05
N ASP A 590 -9.96 -25.71 48.53
CA ASP A 590 -10.54 -26.23 49.77
C ASP A 590 -10.25 -25.28 50.95
N ALA A 591 -9.09 -24.64 50.96
CA ALA A 591 -8.69 -23.70 52.00
C ALA A 591 -9.55 -22.42 52.03
N TRP A 592 -10.20 -22.06 50.93
CA TRP A 592 -11.13 -20.92 50.90
C TRP A 592 -12.42 -21.21 51.66
N PHE A 593 -12.74 -22.50 51.83
CA PHE A 593 -13.98 -22.98 52.42
C PHE A 593 -13.78 -23.73 53.74
N ASP A 594 -12.59 -23.67 54.35
CA ASP A 594 -12.39 -24.23 55.70
C ASP A 594 -13.27 -23.49 56.72
N TRP A 595 -14.28 -24.20 57.24
CA TRP A 595 -15.30 -23.57 58.08
C TRP A 595 -14.72 -22.91 59.34
N ASN A 596 -13.68 -23.49 59.94
CA ASN A 596 -13.07 -22.90 61.14
C ASN A 596 -12.34 -21.59 60.84
N ALA A 597 -11.71 -21.50 59.67
CA ALA A 597 -11.00 -20.30 59.21
C ALA A 597 -11.93 -19.25 58.59
N SER A 598 -13.10 -19.63 58.07
CA SER A 598 -13.94 -18.77 57.22
C SER A 598 -15.31 -18.39 57.80
N LYS A 599 -15.77 -19.00 58.90
CA LYS A 599 -17.11 -18.72 59.44
C LYS A 599 -17.29 -17.26 59.88
N ASN A 600 -18.39 -16.63 59.47
CA ASN A 600 -18.73 -15.23 59.68
C ASN A 600 -17.62 -14.24 59.26
N LEU A 601 -16.74 -14.65 58.34
CA LEU A 601 -15.69 -13.83 57.78
C LEU A 601 -15.93 -13.69 56.29
N THR A 602 -16.02 -12.45 55.83
CA THR A 602 -16.04 -12.13 54.41
C THR A 602 -14.63 -12.29 53.86
N GLN A 603 -14.47 -13.22 52.94
CA GLN A 603 -13.26 -13.46 52.18
C GLN A 603 -13.53 -13.11 50.72
N SER A 604 -12.60 -12.39 50.10
CA SER A 604 -12.63 -12.09 48.67
C SER A 604 -11.35 -12.56 48.01
N TYR A 605 -11.51 -13.06 46.79
CA TYR A 605 -10.42 -13.46 45.91
C TYR A 605 -10.67 -12.83 44.56
N ALA A 606 -9.67 -12.15 44.02
CA ALA A 606 -9.83 -11.36 42.81
C ALA A 606 -8.60 -11.47 41.90
N ARG A 607 -8.80 -11.15 40.62
CA ARG A 607 -7.72 -10.95 39.65
C ARG A 607 -7.45 -9.45 39.48
N PRO A 608 -6.22 -9.05 39.14
CA PRO A 608 -5.98 -7.69 38.66
C PRO A 608 -6.79 -7.42 37.40
N ASP A 609 -7.52 -6.33 37.38
CA ASP A 609 -8.39 -5.91 36.27
C ASP A 609 -7.74 -4.82 35.38
N ASN A 610 -6.46 -4.54 35.60
CA ASN A 610 -5.63 -3.67 34.76
C ASN A 610 -4.91 -4.46 33.65
N ASP A 611 -4.58 -3.80 32.53
CA ASP A 611 -3.69 -4.30 31.47
C ASP A 611 -4.01 -5.73 30.99
N TRP A 612 -5.30 -6.10 30.95
CA TRP A 612 -5.76 -7.45 30.58
C TRP A 612 -5.28 -8.60 31.48
N ASN A 613 -4.78 -8.29 32.67
CA ASN A 613 -4.40 -9.29 33.68
C ASN A 613 -5.58 -10.18 34.12
N ILE A 614 -6.81 -9.71 33.88
CA ILE A 614 -8.05 -10.41 34.24
C ILE A 614 -8.24 -11.75 33.52
N VAL A 615 -7.57 -11.93 32.38
CA VAL A 615 -7.71 -13.11 31.52
C VAL A 615 -7.00 -14.34 32.08
N TYR A 616 -6.01 -14.12 32.96
CA TYR A 616 -5.21 -15.19 33.56
C TYR A 616 -5.94 -15.87 34.71
N GLN A 617 -5.68 -17.16 34.95
CA GLN A 617 -6.48 -18.00 35.85
C GLN A 617 -6.11 -17.88 37.35
N ASP A 618 -5.35 -16.86 37.72
CA ASP A 618 -4.71 -16.74 39.04
C ASP A 618 -5.45 -15.75 39.94
N PHE A 619 -6.25 -16.28 40.86
CA PHE A 619 -6.89 -15.48 41.90
C PHE A 619 -5.92 -15.19 43.06
N ALA A 620 -5.91 -13.94 43.52
CA ALA A 620 -5.21 -13.52 44.73
C ALA A 620 -6.19 -13.15 45.84
N THR A 621 -5.80 -13.35 47.10
CA THR A 621 -6.58 -12.82 48.23
C THR A 621 -6.68 -11.30 48.14
N ALA A 622 -7.89 -10.78 48.26
CA ALA A 622 -8.21 -9.37 48.09
C ALA A 622 -9.21 -8.89 49.16
N ASN A 623 -9.43 -7.58 49.20
CA ASN A 623 -10.59 -7.03 49.90
C ASN A 623 -11.83 -7.18 49.00
N ASN A 624 -13.02 -7.13 49.60
CA ASN A 624 -14.26 -7.07 48.84
C ASN A 624 -14.33 -5.76 48.03
N THR A 625 -14.32 -5.90 46.71
CA THR A 625 -14.37 -4.80 45.74
C THR A 625 -15.51 -4.93 44.73
N LEU A 626 -16.50 -5.81 45.01
CA LEU A 626 -17.65 -6.05 44.13
C LEU A 626 -18.31 -4.74 43.64
N GLY A 627 -18.46 -4.64 42.33
CA GLY A 627 -18.98 -3.49 41.61
C GLY A 627 -17.98 -2.37 41.36
N THR A 628 -16.72 -2.55 41.74
CA THR A 628 -15.65 -1.54 41.60
C THR A 628 -14.36 -2.18 41.08
N ALA A 629 -13.32 -1.38 40.86
CA ALA A 629 -12.02 -1.91 40.43
C ALA A 629 -11.32 -2.66 41.58
N ASN A 630 -10.69 -3.79 41.26
CA ASN A 630 -10.10 -4.68 42.26
C ASN A 630 -8.89 -4.06 42.97
N GLY A 631 -8.24 -3.07 42.34
CA GLY A 631 -7.09 -2.35 42.91
C GLY A 631 -5.86 -3.22 43.13
N LEU A 632 -5.86 -4.44 42.56
CA LEU A 632 -4.71 -5.33 42.52
C LEU A 632 -3.79 -4.92 41.37
N THR A 633 -2.49 -5.10 41.55
CA THR A 633 -1.51 -4.92 40.48
C THR A 633 -1.00 -6.27 40.03
N GLY A 634 -1.10 -6.56 38.73
CA GLY A 634 -0.51 -7.72 38.09
C GLY A 634 0.70 -7.34 37.24
N THR A 635 1.59 -8.32 37.02
CA THR A 635 2.72 -8.21 36.08
C THR A 635 2.61 -9.34 35.04
N ARG A 636 1.54 -9.32 34.24
CA ARG A 636 1.43 -10.21 33.08
C ARG A 636 1.59 -9.41 31.80
N ARG A 637 1.91 -10.10 30.71
CA ARG A 637 1.91 -9.50 29.38
C ARG A 637 0.51 -9.04 28.98
N ASN A 638 0.40 -7.78 28.57
CA ASN A 638 -0.75 -7.24 27.88
C ASN A 638 -0.67 -7.62 26.39
N TYR A 639 -1.73 -8.24 25.87
CA TYR A 639 -1.85 -8.62 24.45
C TYR A 639 -2.80 -7.70 23.67
N ASN A 640 -3.26 -6.62 24.29
CA ASN A 640 -4.19 -5.65 23.72
C ASN A 640 -5.43 -6.34 23.11
N LEU A 641 -6.18 -7.06 23.95
CA LEU A 641 -7.33 -7.85 23.47
C LEU A 641 -8.57 -7.00 23.15
N ALA A 642 -8.72 -5.80 23.75
CA ALA A 642 -9.67 -4.78 23.28
C ALA A 642 -8.98 -3.83 22.33
N SER A 643 -8.63 -4.35 21.16
CA SER A 643 -8.47 -3.50 19.99
C SER A 643 -9.83 -2.85 19.66
N SER A 644 -9.83 -1.54 19.40
CA SER A 644 -11.02 -0.80 19.00
C SER A 644 -11.78 -1.49 17.86
N LEU A 645 -13.04 -1.84 18.12
CA LEU A 645 -13.92 -2.47 17.13
C LEU A 645 -14.16 -1.53 15.94
N GLY A 646 -14.22 -2.09 14.74
CA GLY A 646 -14.62 -1.37 13.52
C GLY A 646 -13.71 -1.61 12.32
N ASP A 647 -14.07 -0.96 11.21
CA ASP A 647 -13.36 -1.07 9.94
C ASP A 647 -11.84 -0.92 10.10
N PHE A 648 -11.08 -1.82 9.49
CA PHE A 648 -9.65 -1.66 9.30
C PHE A 648 -9.39 -0.42 8.46
N ILE A 649 -8.44 0.43 8.88
CA ILE A 649 -8.09 1.68 8.18
C ILE A 649 -7.12 1.38 7.03
N CYS A 650 -6.19 0.46 7.28
CA CYS A 650 -5.19 -0.01 6.35
C CYS A 650 -5.11 -1.53 6.34
N VAL A 651 -4.71 -2.11 5.21
CA VAL A 651 -4.60 -3.58 5.12
C VAL A 651 -3.56 -4.14 6.10
N GLY A 652 -2.50 -3.40 6.44
CA GLY A 652 -1.54 -3.81 7.47
C GLY A 652 -2.15 -4.00 8.87
N ASP A 653 -3.27 -3.32 9.17
CA ASP A 653 -3.93 -3.40 10.47
C ASP A 653 -4.52 -4.81 10.76
N ILE A 654 -4.54 -5.72 9.78
CA ILE A 654 -4.95 -7.12 9.98
C ILE A 654 -4.09 -7.87 11.01
N ALA A 655 -2.86 -7.40 11.28
CA ALA A 655 -2.02 -7.96 12.34
C ALA A 655 -2.63 -7.77 13.75
N ARG A 656 -3.55 -6.82 13.90
CA ARG A 656 -4.37 -6.62 15.11
C ARG A 656 -5.41 -7.73 15.31
N ALA A 657 -5.65 -8.59 14.32
CA ALA A 657 -6.45 -9.79 14.54
C ALA A 657 -5.63 -10.85 15.29
N LEU A 658 -6.22 -11.42 16.33
CA LEU A 658 -5.61 -12.54 17.05
C LEU A 658 -5.69 -13.82 16.23
N THR A 659 -4.78 -14.75 16.48
CA THR A 659 -4.82 -16.14 15.99
C THR A 659 -5.31 -17.12 17.06
N VAL A 660 -5.80 -16.57 18.18
CA VAL A 660 -6.42 -17.32 19.29
C VAL A 660 -7.87 -16.87 19.46
N ALA A 661 -8.71 -17.78 19.95
CA ALA A 661 -10.13 -17.55 20.17
C ALA A 661 -10.69 -18.53 21.23
N PRO A 662 -11.94 -18.35 21.67
CA PRO A 662 -12.62 -19.28 22.56
C PRO A 662 -12.73 -20.69 21.95
N SER A 663 -12.92 -21.68 22.80
CA SER A 663 -12.90 -23.09 22.40
C SER A 663 -14.04 -23.87 23.05
N THR A 664 -14.34 -25.04 22.48
CA THR A 664 -15.24 -26.03 23.08
C THR A 664 -14.53 -26.93 24.11
N ASP A 665 -13.22 -26.73 24.30
CA ASP A 665 -12.42 -27.40 25.33
C ASP A 665 -12.07 -26.43 26.48
N PRO A 666 -12.42 -26.76 27.75
CA PRO A 666 -12.09 -25.94 28.91
C PRO A 666 -10.58 -25.81 29.21
N ASN A 667 -9.73 -26.56 28.50
CA ASN A 667 -8.27 -26.47 28.59
C ASN A 667 -7.63 -25.76 27.39
N ASP A 668 -8.45 -25.17 26.51
CA ASP A 668 -8.02 -24.45 25.32
C ASP A 668 -8.67 -23.04 25.23
N MET A 669 -9.13 -22.51 26.36
CA MET A 669 -9.66 -21.13 26.46
C MET A 669 -8.54 -20.11 26.30
N ILE A 670 -8.90 -18.86 25.98
CA ILE A 670 -7.95 -17.75 25.79
C ILE A 670 -7.05 -17.60 27.03
N GLY A 671 -7.62 -17.57 28.23
CA GLY A 671 -6.85 -17.49 29.48
C GLY A 671 -5.82 -18.61 29.67
N ILE A 672 -6.11 -19.81 29.18
CA ILE A 672 -5.19 -20.95 29.22
C ILE A 672 -4.12 -20.84 28.13
N LYS A 673 -4.49 -20.39 26.93
CA LYS A 673 -3.54 -20.14 25.83
C LYS A 673 -2.51 -19.07 26.18
N LEU A 674 -2.93 -18.06 26.94
CA LEU A 674 -2.08 -16.94 27.34
C LEU A 674 -1.32 -17.18 28.65
N SER A 675 -1.64 -18.23 29.43
CA SER A 675 -1.09 -18.42 30.78
C SER A 675 0.44 -18.57 30.85
N ALA A 676 1.05 -19.03 29.76
CA ALA A 676 2.50 -19.16 29.62
C ALA A 676 3.20 -17.87 29.15
N GLU A 677 2.43 -16.79 28.95
CA GLU A 677 2.87 -15.52 28.38
C GLU A 677 3.64 -15.71 27.06
N PRO A 678 3.06 -16.44 26.08
CA PRO A 678 3.71 -16.68 24.79
C PRO A 678 4.15 -15.38 24.11
N ARG A 679 5.21 -15.46 23.30
CA ARG A 679 5.57 -14.35 22.42
C ARG A 679 4.42 -14.04 21.46
N GLU A 680 4.34 -12.79 21.03
CA GLU A 680 3.23 -12.29 20.23
C GLU A 680 3.07 -13.00 18.88
N GLU A 681 4.17 -13.46 18.29
CA GLU A 681 4.21 -14.32 17.09
C GLU A 681 3.40 -15.62 17.18
N PHE A 682 3.00 -16.04 18.40
CA PHE A 682 2.17 -17.22 18.63
C PHE A 682 0.69 -16.90 18.83
N VAL A 683 0.33 -15.62 18.95
CA VAL A 683 -1.05 -15.17 19.20
C VAL A 683 -1.54 -14.15 18.17
N ARG A 684 -0.67 -13.67 17.28
CA ARG A 684 -0.98 -12.77 16.15
C ARG A 684 -0.25 -13.21 14.88
N LEU A 685 -0.67 -12.66 13.75
CA LEU A 685 0.05 -12.83 12.49
C LEU A 685 1.34 -12.02 12.52
N ASP A 686 2.49 -12.70 12.58
CA ASP A 686 3.78 -12.03 12.48
C ASP A 686 4.06 -11.61 11.03
N LEU A 687 3.93 -10.32 10.75
CA LEU A 687 4.14 -9.77 9.41
C LEU A 687 5.61 -9.76 8.96
N ARG A 688 6.58 -9.93 9.88
CA ARG A 688 8.00 -10.13 9.55
C ARG A 688 8.32 -11.58 9.16
N ASN A 689 7.37 -12.49 9.32
CA ASN A 689 7.54 -13.86 8.86
C ASN A 689 7.37 -13.89 7.33
N PRO A 690 8.37 -14.33 6.56
CA PRO A 690 8.27 -14.39 5.10
C PRO A 690 7.11 -15.26 4.60
N THR A 691 6.60 -16.20 5.41
CA THR A 691 5.43 -16.98 5.00
C THR A 691 4.12 -16.20 5.02
N ALA A 692 4.10 -15.01 5.62
CA ALA A 692 2.91 -14.17 5.80
C ALA A 692 2.92 -12.90 4.95
N THR A 693 4.05 -12.51 4.35
CA THR A 693 4.19 -11.25 3.60
C THR A 693 3.28 -11.20 2.38
N ASP A 694 3.03 -12.33 1.73
CA ASP A 694 2.24 -12.38 0.50
C ASP A 694 0.74 -12.25 0.74
N VAL A 695 0.28 -12.28 2.00
CA VAL A 695 -1.14 -12.02 2.30
C VAL A 695 -1.59 -10.66 1.74
N PHE A 696 -0.67 -9.69 1.63
CA PHE A 696 -0.94 -8.36 1.05
C PHE A 696 -1.03 -8.32 -0.48
N GLN A 697 -0.73 -9.41 -1.18
CA GLN A 697 -1.06 -9.59 -2.60
C GLN A 697 -2.53 -10.04 -2.79
N TYR A 698 -3.19 -10.44 -1.71
CA TYR A 698 -4.53 -11.04 -1.74
C TYR A 698 -5.59 -10.19 -1.04
N LEU A 699 -5.20 -9.40 -0.06
CA LEU A 699 -6.09 -8.60 0.77
C LEU A 699 -5.97 -7.11 0.43
N THR A 700 -7.07 -6.37 0.59
CA THR A 700 -7.10 -4.90 0.52
C THR A 700 -8.05 -4.35 1.56
N VAL A 701 -7.84 -3.10 1.98
CA VAL A 701 -8.87 -2.27 2.62
C VAL A 701 -9.43 -1.26 1.64
N ILE A 702 -8.58 -0.79 0.72
CA ILE A 702 -8.93 0.25 -0.23
C ILE A 702 -9.67 -0.34 -1.44
N ASP A 703 -10.93 0.05 -1.64
CA ASP A 703 -11.76 -0.42 -2.75
C ASP A 703 -12.45 0.76 -3.47
N PRO A 704 -12.30 0.89 -4.81
CA PRO A 704 -13.01 1.90 -5.59
C PRO A 704 -14.54 1.88 -5.42
N THR A 705 -15.15 0.75 -5.04
CA THR A 705 -16.59 0.66 -4.79
C THR A 705 -17.07 1.62 -3.70
N ASP A 706 -16.25 1.83 -2.68
CA ASP A 706 -16.55 2.71 -1.54
C ASP A 706 -16.55 4.19 -1.97
N HIS A 707 -16.05 4.46 -3.18
CA HIS A 707 -15.99 5.77 -3.81
C HIS A 707 -16.93 5.88 -5.03
N GLY A 708 -17.94 5.01 -5.11
CA GLY A 708 -19.01 5.06 -6.12
C GLY A 708 -18.56 4.59 -7.50
N HIS A 709 -17.58 3.68 -7.58
CA HIS A 709 -17.22 2.96 -8.80
C HIS A 709 -17.90 1.58 -8.85
N PRO A 710 -18.00 0.95 -10.04
CA PRO A 710 -18.56 -0.40 -10.17
C PRO A 710 -17.76 -1.47 -9.41
N GLN A 711 -18.41 -2.59 -9.05
CA GLN A 711 -17.80 -3.68 -8.27
C GLN A 711 -16.52 -4.27 -8.88
N TYR A 712 -16.44 -4.28 -10.21
CA TYR A 712 -15.30 -4.80 -10.98
C TYR A 712 -14.17 -3.78 -11.17
N GLU A 713 -14.33 -2.55 -10.68
CA GLU A 713 -13.27 -1.54 -10.72
C GLU A 713 -12.13 -1.98 -9.79
N THR A 714 -10.91 -2.00 -10.34
CA THR A 714 -9.71 -2.40 -9.60
C THR A 714 -8.68 -1.27 -9.50
N ARG A 715 -8.85 -0.16 -10.23
CA ARG A 715 -7.84 0.88 -10.35
C ARG A 715 -7.78 1.78 -9.11
N ILE A 716 -6.65 1.73 -8.42
CA ILE A 716 -6.25 2.65 -7.37
C ILE A 716 -5.24 3.63 -7.94
N LYS A 717 -5.56 4.91 -7.90
CA LYS A 717 -4.72 5.96 -8.48
C LYS A 717 -3.75 6.48 -7.42
N GLY A 718 -2.62 7.04 -7.81
CA GLY A 718 -1.76 7.78 -6.88
C GLY A 718 -0.88 6.95 -5.94
N ARG A 719 -0.93 5.61 -5.99
CA ARG A 719 -0.02 4.76 -5.19
C ARG A 719 1.42 4.88 -5.70
N VAL A 720 2.37 4.72 -4.79
CA VAL A 720 3.81 4.80 -5.06
C VAL A 720 4.39 3.40 -5.17
N ASN A 721 5.01 3.06 -6.30
CA ASN A 721 5.74 1.81 -6.47
C ASN A 721 7.09 1.88 -5.77
N VAL A 722 7.24 1.22 -4.62
CA VAL A 722 8.47 1.24 -3.82
C VAL A 722 9.63 0.50 -4.49
N ASN A 723 9.36 -0.35 -5.48
CA ASN A 723 10.40 -1.03 -6.25
C ASN A 723 11.12 -0.09 -7.21
N THR A 724 10.45 0.90 -7.76
CA THR A 724 10.99 1.77 -8.81
C THR A 724 11.21 3.21 -8.35
N ALA A 725 10.53 3.63 -7.28
CA ALA A 725 10.66 4.97 -6.72
C ALA A 725 12.06 5.22 -6.11
N PRO A 726 12.62 6.43 -6.29
CA PRO A 726 13.81 6.86 -5.56
C PRO A 726 13.44 7.19 -4.11
N TRP A 727 14.45 7.17 -3.24
CA TRP A 727 14.23 7.35 -1.79
C TRP A 727 13.50 8.66 -1.47
N TYR A 728 13.72 9.71 -2.25
CA TYR A 728 13.10 11.01 -2.01
C TYR A 728 11.59 11.02 -2.29
N VAL A 729 11.12 10.18 -3.22
CA VAL A 729 9.69 9.93 -3.47
C VAL A 729 9.10 9.09 -2.33
N ILE A 730 9.78 8.01 -1.94
CA ILE A 730 9.35 7.14 -0.84
C ILE A 730 9.23 7.93 0.47
N ALA A 731 10.15 8.87 0.73
CA ALA A 731 10.12 9.75 1.90
C ALA A 731 8.90 10.68 1.97
N GLN A 732 8.08 10.76 0.91
CA GLN A 732 6.82 11.53 0.93
C GLN A 732 5.61 10.69 1.36
N LEU A 733 5.77 9.39 1.58
CA LEU A 733 4.73 8.59 2.23
C LEU A 733 4.54 9.04 3.69
N PRO A 734 3.31 8.92 4.25
CA PRO A 734 3.05 9.23 5.65
C PRO A 734 4.02 8.50 6.59
N TRP A 735 4.48 9.20 7.62
CA TRP A 735 5.32 8.61 8.68
C TRP A 735 6.63 7.99 8.18
N MET A 736 7.16 8.46 7.05
CA MET A 736 8.38 7.94 6.42
C MET A 736 9.56 8.93 6.53
N PRO A 737 10.40 8.84 7.57
CA PRO A 737 11.64 9.60 7.66
C PRO A 737 12.58 9.33 6.47
N PRO A 738 13.37 10.33 6.01
CA PRO A 738 14.35 10.16 4.94
C PRO A 738 15.32 8.99 5.14
N ALA A 739 15.75 8.73 6.38
CA ALA A 739 16.67 7.64 6.69
C ALA A 739 16.05 6.25 6.42
N ILE A 740 14.78 6.05 6.76
CA ILE A 740 14.05 4.80 6.49
C ILE A 740 13.84 4.65 4.98
N ALA A 741 13.45 5.71 4.28
CA ALA A 741 13.30 5.67 2.81
C ALA A 741 14.61 5.32 2.08
N GLN A 742 15.75 5.83 2.56
CA GLN A 742 17.08 5.47 2.04
C GLN A 742 17.41 4.01 2.34
N ALA A 743 17.08 3.51 3.54
CA ALA A 743 17.27 2.11 3.91
C ALA A 743 16.42 1.17 3.04
N ILE A 744 15.18 1.53 2.73
CA ILE A 744 14.31 0.76 1.81
C ILE A 744 14.98 0.61 0.44
N VAL A 745 15.45 1.73 -0.14
CA VAL A 745 16.16 1.70 -1.44
C VAL A 745 17.43 0.87 -1.34
N ALA A 746 18.24 1.04 -0.29
CA ALA A 746 19.47 0.28 -0.12
C ALA A 746 19.20 -1.24 0.02
N TYR A 747 18.19 -1.61 0.80
CA TYR A 747 17.80 -3.01 1.02
C TYR A 747 17.31 -3.67 -0.27
N ARG A 748 16.38 -3.02 -0.99
CA ARG A 748 15.94 -3.41 -2.33
C ARG A 748 17.11 -3.62 -3.28
N ASP A 749 18.00 -2.62 -3.33
CA ASP A 749 19.04 -2.55 -4.34
C ASP A 749 20.24 -3.46 -4.09
N THR A 750 20.41 -3.99 -2.87
CA THR A 750 21.61 -4.75 -2.47
C THR A 750 21.36 -6.09 -1.77
N ILE A 751 20.21 -6.28 -1.13
CA ILE A 751 19.92 -7.47 -0.32
C ILE A 751 18.76 -8.27 -0.93
N ALA A 752 17.59 -7.64 -1.09
CA ALA A 752 16.38 -8.34 -1.51
C ALA A 752 16.28 -8.52 -3.03
N GLY A 753 16.69 -7.52 -3.82
CA GLY A 753 16.18 -7.38 -5.17
C GLY A 753 14.85 -6.64 -5.15
N ALA A 754 13.88 -7.08 -5.96
CA ALA A 754 12.53 -6.56 -5.90
C ALA A 754 11.82 -6.96 -4.59
N PHE A 755 10.93 -6.10 -4.10
CA PHE A 755 9.91 -6.53 -3.15
C PHE A 755 8.77 -7.20 -3.93
N GLU A 756 8.45 -8.45 -3.62
CA GLU A 756 7.37 -9.20 -4.28
C GLU A 756 5.99 -8.86 -3.71
N SER A 757 5.95 -8.41 -2.45
CA SER A 757 4.76 -7.93 -1.75
C SER A 757 5.11 -6.66 -0.98
N THR A 758 4.12 -5.78 -0.76
CA THR A 758 4.32 -4.61 0.11
C THR A 758 4.70 -5.03 1.54
N GLY A 759 4.26 -6.21 2.00
CA GLY A 759 4.62 -6.75 3.32
C GLY A 759 6.11 -6.95 3.53
N GLU A 760 6.89 -7.19 2.48
CA GLU A 760 8.34 -7.39 2.58
C GLU A 760 9.10 -6.13 3.00
N LEU A 761 8.46 -4.96 2.98
CA LEU A 761 9.01 -3.74 3.58
C LEU A 761 9.36 -3.96 5.05
N LEU A 762 8.62 -4.81 5.77
CA LEU A 762 8.89 -5.13 7.17
C LEU A 762 10.20 -5.90 7.40
N HIS A 763 10.82 -6.43 6.34
CA HIS A 763 12.16 -7.02 6.41
C HIS A 763 13.28 -5.96 6.41
N VAL A 764 12.98 -4.71 6.06
CA VAL A 764 13.90 -3.59 6.21
C VAL A 764 14.03 -3.27 7.70
N PRO A 765 15.20 -3.44 8.33
CA PRO A 765 15.34 -3.30 9.79
C PRO A 765 14.84 -1.96 10.34
N GLU A 766 15.06 -0.88 9.60
CA GLU A 766 14.67 0.47 9.98
C GLU A 766 13.15 0.69 10.02
N MET A 767 12.35 -0.18 9.40
CA MET A 767 10.89 -0.10 9.46
C MET A 767 10.33 -0.38 10.87
N GLY A 768 11.10 -1.09 11.71
CA GLY A 768 10.80 -1.32 13.12
C GLY A 768 11.06 -0.13 14.05
N TYR A 769 11.20 1.09 13.53
CA TYR A 769 11.69 2.25 14.27
C TYR A 769 11.07 2.43 15.66
N TYR A 770 9.75 2.29 15.81
CA TYR A 770 9.07 2.52 17.09
C TYR A 770 9.25 1.39 18.10
N ALA A 771 9.52 0.15 17.67
CA ALA A 771 9.79 -0.98 18.56
C ALA A 771 11.28 -1.27 18.77
N ASP A 772 12.13 -0.99 17.78
CA ASP A 772 13.53 -1.42 17.77
C ASP A 772 14.53 -0.28 18.09
N ASP A 773 14.16 0.99 17.91
CA ASP A 773 15.03 2.12 18.22
C ASP A 773 15.18 2.30 19.75
N PRO A 774 16.41 2.37 20.30
CA PRO A 774 16.63 2.54 21.73
C PRO A 774 15.99 3.79 22.36
N ALA A 775 15.69 4.81 21.56
CA ALA A 775 15.00 6.03 22.00
C ALA A 775 13.47 5.89 22.02
N GLN A 776 12.91 4.86 21.37
CA GLN A 776 11.46 4.63 21.25
C GLN A 776 10.98 3.36 21.95
N VAL A 777 11.81 2.32 22.10
CA VAL A 777 11.45 1.00 22.64
C VAL A 777 10.70 1.02 24.00
N SER A 778 10.91 2.04 24.83
CA SER A 778 10.22 2.17 26.13
C SER A 778 9.03 3.15 26.11
N VAL A 779 8.64 3.63 24.93
CA VAL A 779 7.60 4.64 24.74
C VAL A 779 6.39 3.97 24.13
N ASP A 780 5.31 3.95 24.90
CA ASP A 780 3.97 3.68 24.39
C ASP A 780 3.50 4.93 23.61
N LEU A 781 3.05 4.73 22.38
CA LEU A 781 2.67 5.82 21.50
C LEU A 781 1.34 6.43 21.95
N ASP A 782 1.40 7.60 22.58
CA ASP A 782 0.21 8.28 23.12
C ASP A 782 -0.75 8.88 22.07
N ARG A 783 -0.46 8.68 20.78
CA ARG A 783 -1.20 9.20 19.62
C ARG A 783 -0.71 8.54 18.32
N PHE A 784 -1.30 8.96 17.20
CA PHE A 784 -0.85 8.59 15.85
C PHE A 784 0.68 8.61 15.68
N PRO A 785 1.26 7.61 14.98
CA PRO A 785 0.60 6.70 14.03
C PRO A 785 -0.10 5.46 14.64
N ASP A 786 -0.09 5.31 15.96
CA ASP A 786 -0.76 4.23 16.70
C ASP A 786 -2.31 4.33 16.66
N LEU A 787 -3.01 3.18 16.55
CA LEU A 787 -4.47 3.09 16.59
C LEU A 787 -5.02 2.66 17.96
N THR A 788 -4.19 2.17 18.86
CA THR A 788 -4.53 1.92 20.27
C THR A 788 -3.63 2.72 21.20
N PRO A 789 -3.65 4.07 21.11
CA PRO A 789 -2.69 4.91 21.80
C PRO A 789 -2.79 4.79 23.32
N GLY A 790 -1.67 4.57 24.00
CA GLY A 790 -1.61 4.54 25.45
C GLY A 790 -2.23 3.28 26.08
N ASP A 791 -2.23 2.17 25.35
CA ASP A 791 -2.80 0.89 25.81
C ASP A 791 -1.93 0.14 26.84
N GLY A 792 -0.72 0.67 27.12
CA GLY A 792 0.24 0.13 28.07
C GLY A 792 1.09 -1.03 27.52
N ALA A 793 0.94 -1.43 26.26
CA ALA A 793 1.63 -2.55 25.63
C ALA A 793 2.89 -2.11 24.86
N THR A 794 3.93 -1.69 25.58
CA THR A 794 5.17 -1.23 24.92
C THR A 794 5.92 -2.31 24.13
N SER A 795 6.41 -1.95 22.93
CA SER A 795 7.21 -2.80 22.02
C SER A 795 6.48 -4.04 21.53
N ASP A 796 5.18 -3.92 21.26
CA ASP A 796 4.38 -4.99 20.67
C ASP A 796 4.43 -4.97 19.14
N PHE A 797 3.66 -5.84 18.47
CA PHE A 797 3.62 -5.87 17.01
C PHE A 797 2.99 -4.61 16.42
N GLU A 798 2.10 -3.92 17.14
CA GLU A 798 1.52 -2.68 16.67
C GLU A 798 2.61 -1.62 16.49
N GLU A 799 3.44 -1.32 17.50
CA GLU A 799 4.53 -0.35 17.31
C GLU A 799 5.58 -0.81 16.30
N ARG A 800 5.87 -2.11 16.27
CA ARG A 800 6.86 -2.67 15.35
C ARG A 800 6.45 -2.47 13.89
N ASP A 801 5.17 -2.64 13.58
CA ASP A 801 4.65 -2.67 12.22
C ASP A 801 3.93 -1.37 11.84
N VAL A 802 3.78 -0.41 12.76
CA VAL A 802 2.96 0.80 12.60
C VAL A 802 3.29 1.60 11.33
N ILE A 803 4.57 1.76 10.98
CA ILE A 803 4.98 2.51 9.77
C ILE A 803 4.46 1.80 8.52
N PHE A 804 4.61 0.47 8.47
CA PHE A 804 4.08 -0.33 7.37
C PHE A 804 2.55 -0.26 7.30
N CYS A 805 1.86 -0.39 8.43
CA CYS A 805 0.41 -0.29 8.51
C CYS A 805 -0.07 1.02 7.85
N ARG A 806 0.52 2.16 8.19
CA ARG A 806 0.11 3.47 7.64
C ARG A 806 0.48 3.70 6.17
N LEU A 807 1.42 2.95 5.59
CA LEU A 807 1.73 3.06 4.16
C LEU A 807 1.09 1.98 3.29
N SER A 808 0.57 0.90 3.89
CA SER A 808 0.14 -0.31 3.17
C SER A 808 -0.94 -0.09 2.10
N ASN A 809 -1.76 0.97 2.22
CA ASN A 809 -2.73 1.37 1.19
C ASN A 809 -2.15 2.32 0.11
N LEU A 810 -1.04 2.99 0.42
CA LEU A 810 -0.45 4.08 -0.37
C LEU A 810 0.76 3.62 -1.18
N ALA A 811 1.48 2.61 -0.68
CA ALA A 811 2.52 1.92 -1.40
C ALA A 811 1.95 0.82 -2.29
N THR A 812 2.72 0.46 -3.30
CA THR A 812 2.52 -0.73 -4.14
C THR A 812 3.90 -1.25 -4.57
N VAL A 813 3.93 -2.47 -5.09
CA VAL A 813 5.10 -3.06 -5.77
C VAL A 813 4.90 -3.11 -7.29
N ARG A 814 3.82 -2.48 -7.79
CA ARG A 814 3.31 -2.60 -9.16
C ARG A 814 2.95 -1.26 -9.78
N SER A 815 2.78 -1.26 -11.10
CA SER A 815 2.31 -0.14 -11.89
C SER A 815 1.50 -0.60 -13.10
N ASP A 816 0.54 0.22 -13.49
CA ASP A 816 -0.22 0.04 -14.72
C ASP A 816 -0.02 1.17 -15.72
N VAL A 817 0.82 2.17 -15.41
CA VAL A 817 1.09 3.31 -16.29
C VAL A 817 2.59 3.48 -16.48
N PHE A 818 2.99 3.59 -17.74
CA PHE A 818 4.40 3.71 -18.12
C PHE A 818 4.61 4.82 -19.14
N THR A 819 5.76 5.49 -19.04
CA THR A 819 6.24 6.45 -20.03
C THR A 819 7.33 5.79 -20.86
N ALA A 820 7.16 5.77 -22.19
CA ALA A 820 8.15 5.25 -23.12
C ALA A 820 8.76 6.38 -23.97
N TYR A 821 10.07 6.57 -23.84
CA TYR A 821 10.89 7.38 -24.75
C TYR A 821 11.39 6.48 -25.87
N ILE A 822 11.06 6.83 -27.13
CA ILE A 822 11.36 5.99 -28.29
C ILE A 822 12.08 6.83 -29.33
N LEU A 823 13.26 6.37 -29.73
CA LEU A 823 14.03 6.91 -30.84
C LEU A 823 14.14 5.87 -31.95
N VAL A 824 13.70 6.20 -33.16
CA VAL A 824 13.85 5.34 -34.34
C VAL A 824 14.69 5.99 -35.42
N ARG A 825 15.45 5.20 -36.18
CA ARG A 825 16.32 5.69 -37.27
C ARG A 825 16.28 4.75 -38.48
N ILE A 826 16.27 5.31 -39.69
CA ILE A 826 16.40 4.55 -40.94
C ILE A 826 17.88 4.38 -41.29
N GLY A 827 18.38 3.13 -41.31
CA GLY A 827 19.78 2.86 -41.57
C GLY A 827 20.69 3.53 -40.52
N THR A 828 21.99 3.50 -40.80
CA THR A 828 23.00 4.02 -39.88
C THR A 828 23.22 5.53 -40.00
N ASP A 829 22.83 6.10 -41.14
CA ASP A 829 23.06 7.50 -41.55
C ASP A 829 21.78 8.26 -41.96
N GLY A 830 20.61 7.62 -41.84
CA GLY A 830 19.35 8.22 -42.29
C GLY A 830 18.63 9.05 -41.24
N PRO A 831 17.45 9.57 -41.59
CA PRO A 831 16.67 10.40 -40.68
C PRO A 831 16.23 9.60 -39.45
N GLN A 832 16.12 10.31 -38.32
CA GLN A 832 15.62 9.78 -37.07
C GLN A 832 14.35 10.49 -36.62
N LYS A 833 13.58 9.85 -35.74
CA LYS A 833 12.39 10.40 -35.12
C LYS A 833 12.31 9.98 -33.66
N ARG A 834 12.07 10.94 -32.79
CA ARG A 834 11.84 10.73 -31.36
C ARG A 834 10.36 10.90 -31.04
N VAL A 835 9.83 10.05 -30.18
CA VAL A 835 8.47 10.15 -29.65
C VAL A 835 8.46 9.80 -28.17
N VAL A 836 7.54 10.41 -27.43
CA VAL A 836 7.17 10.02 -26.07
C VAL A 836 5.78 9.40 -26.14
N ALA A 837 5.60 8.25 -25.50
CA ALA A 837 4.32 7.57 -25.38
C ALA A 837 3.95 7.38 -23.90
N ILE A 838 2.69 7.63 -23.55
CA ILE A 838 2.14 7.29 -22.23
C ILE A 838 1.20 6.11 -22.42
N LEU A 839 1.50 5.02 -21.74
CA LEU A 839 0.91 3.70 -21.93
C LEU A 839 0.18 3.28 -20.65
N ASP A 840 -1.07 2.84 -20.78
CA ASP A 840 -1.94 2.42 -19.68
C ASP A 840 -2.41 0.98 -19.90
N ARG A 841 -1.91 0.06 -19.07
CA ARG A 841 -2.28 -1.37 -19.08
C ARG A 841 -3.38 -1.72 -18.08
N SER A 842 -3.96 -0.74 -17.38
CA SER A 842 -4.95 -0.98 -16.30
C SER A 842 -6.25 -1.63 -16.78
N GLN A 843 -6.52 -1.63 -18.09
CA GLN A 843 -7.70 -2.29 -18.68
C GLN A 843 -7.39 -3.65 -19.32
N VAL A 844 -6.16 -4.15 -19.18
CA VAL A 844 -5.77 -5.46 -19.69
C VAL A 844 -6.28 -6.54 -18.74
N THR A 845 -7.22 -7.35 -19.25
CA THR A 845 -7.87 -8.45 -18.52
C THR A 845 -7.72 -9.81 -19.22
N SER A 846 -7.04 -9.86 -20.36
CA SER A 846 -6.73 -11.09 -21.09
C SER A 846 -5.51 -10.88 -21.99
N THR A 847 -4.91 -11.97 -22.48
CA THR A 847 -3.79 -11.96 -23.44
C THR A 847 -4.14 -11.34 -24.80
N ALA A 848 -5.42 -11.29 -25.16
CA ALA A 848 -5.92 -10.59 -26.34
C ALA A 848 -6.25 -9.10 -26.06
N GLY A 849 -6.05 -8.66 -24.82
CA GLY A 849 -6.24 -7.29 -24.38
C GLY A 849 -5.31 -6.31 -25.09
N LYS A 850 -5.61 -5.01 -24.93
CA LYS A 850 -4.83 -3.93 -25.54
C LYS A 850 -4.44 -2.92 -24.49
N VAL A 851 -3.16 -2.56 -24.47
CA VAL A 851 -2.68 -1.38 -23.77
C VAL A 851 -3.31 -0.14 -24.40
N LYS A 852 -3.82 0.75 -23.56
CA LYS A 852 -4.35 2.04 -23.98
C LYS A 852 -3.18 3.01 -24.16
N ILE A 853 -3.04 3.56 -25.37
CA ILE A 853 -2.09 4.64 -25.64
C ILE A 853 -2.79 5.96 -25.28
N LEU A 854 -2.42 6.55 -24.14
CA LEU A 854 -3.00 7.82 -23.67
C LEU A 854 -2.46 9.01 -24.45
N ALA A 855 -1.18 8.96 -24.80
CA ALA A 855 -0.53 9.95 -25.64
C ALA A 855 0.58 9.30 -26.46
N LEU A 856 0.81 9.85 -27.66
CA LEU A 856 1.95 9.54 -28.52
C LEU A 856 2.38 10.85 -29.20
N HIS A 857 3.40 11.49 -28.64
CA HIS A 857 3.82 12.83 -29.03
C HIS A 857 5.21 12.83 -29.68
N PRO A 858 5.38 13.40 -30.89
CA PRO A 858 6.69 13.56 -31.49
C PRO A 858 7.50 14.63 -30.75
N VAL A 859 8.73 14.29 -30.37
CA VAL A 859 9.66 15.25 -29.77
C VAL A 859 10.54 15.82 -30.89
N PRO A 860 10.57 17.15 -31.09
CA PRO A 860 11.41 17.77 -32.11
C PRO A 860 12.89 17.44 -31.95
N ASP A 861 13.67 17.67 -33.02
CA ASP A 861 15.12 17.50 -32.97
C ASP A 861 15.73 18.40 -31.87
N PRO A 862 16.63 17.87 -31.01
CA PRO A 862 17.35 18.64 -30.01
C PRO A 862 18.14 19.86 -30.49
N ARG A 863 18.51 19.97 -31.77
CA ARG A 863 19.57 20.89 -32.24
C ARG A 863 19.23 21.73 -33.46
#